data_AF-A0A923JS64-F1
#
_entry.id   AF-A0A923JS64-F1
#
_cell.length_a   1.000
_cell.length_b   1.000
_cell.length_c   1.000
_cell.angle_alpha   90.00
_cell.angle_beta   90.00
_cell.angle_gamma   90.00
#
_symmetry.space_group_name_H-M   'P 1'
#
loop_
_entity.id
_entity.type
_entity.pdbx_description
1 polymer ?
#
loop_
_entity_poly.entity_id
_entity_poly.type
_entity_poly.pdbx_seq_one_letter_code
_entity_poly.pdbx_strand_id
1 'polypeptide(L)'
;MADILFLETLLLQAVAGRIDPSAFFHDLDDIEIVTHRDNATVAPVALNERAVKTEIKRLINTTPALYERLLTRALDEFWNNPASFSQARNVGDWLVDELAGQLKAQADLHRLDTTLSPPMHKALTDYALSAPDAASRAKLAERVRPGVFSLAITPRRWSFSVPVSGAVALSRHDNASDPGAAVLYRPGQPLQMYETLQALKTDLTQDGNTEDEVNAEPVTEHFLIRLVTELRAAQKAAVCNAVLEGPAVSEEITAWMNRIDVAADIGHELDLASAMDERELRLNLKRLHAWLHGNSHVTASDRLAWWTATQAVHKTLTDLPLPPDPVTLATPEALEDRTRQLLADVIKAKYPPVDPEDVSLSIRKTVVDPHAPTGGSPFGSGVSQGSVMRIVDDCRSLTQWAMSNLTRDERNAPHPTVEGPLSFAQIVEVIERANIGALLPAELQRVARERQAQWMALKAQQMRAQVWAAHISGDLRQDRDNTGLKLVLAALDGPTAAVRGKVNGHEVVVRQLQWGDSVLKELLAFGVKMTASRPSLTLYTPGAPDGKTFRDVDAASARALELTLAQTLTATSQMTRWLISHLPLLEQAEQLASLVVASEELTPDEKIKQVTQSVFARAKDRAQDDFAKTISSPVVEGDVFKALHETQITHGIKTVDMLTVTNAERDSASAQEGRRSAVMLLTGAMSMFPAGRLGGLLGRAILPTMAAGAAVSAIDSEGGSLHQWTHDFIGGLGDVLAEAGQDLIMARAGRHRGQARPALSALPRMPDPDLEPFVLKGFDGKGLVPEGRSRYSDASGQDYLKLGEGYYKTQVQAGERIIYAPNNRTHQRTVTWQNGQWKIEEPLRLLGGGPAYSLLGWTAETPRQKTINALVEGVLVKNRYRYGDTVNTAKRIFNSMPDELAERILRESMAETGVPDIEAYRSRIYDLTQDPTSLAHHQTAHNNLLDKMNTWSVVLLSSKDIETNVSGVHLTDPQKIKIYDTVLTNKKEFFSDDRIHVNTAVITDNVTGAVFMAYTANQGKKKTAIEKIARETREMIEAAETTMNAKALKLFPGNAPETVTARRTYIASVEYHNELVEALRQEKIRRHKPGLLTEIRNHRIPYFIANKGQTQRSMTLVTGEDINKFTNTLSYYEPFDIEIVTQARTNKVTGTQPAPPSPVLPEPTLARDKFEADTSPLAETQMSYANFPETARAKTMEIMDNIRAGRVTTKKINQYYWYDMAQLSPGSGRGAWRAAFERQGDTWTLQGFYDYHVNKPATVWGG
;
A
#
# COMPACT_ATOMS: atom_id res chain seq x y z
N MET A 1 -34.82 -14.33 37.76
CA MET A 1 -34.82 -14.19 36.29
C MET A 1 -33.68 -15.07 35.81
N ALA A 2 -33.95 -16.07 34.97
CA ALA A 2 -32.90 -16.89 34.40
C ALA A 2 -32.23 -16.06 33.30
N ASP A 3 -30.97 -15.68 33.49
CA ASP A 3 -30.22 -14.89 32.52
C ASP A 3 -29.94 -15.77 31.29
N ILE A 4 -30.68 -15.52 30.20
CA ILE A 4 -30.43 -16.15 28.90
C ILE A 4 -29.26 -15.44 28.25
N LEU A 5 -28.15 -16.15 28.05
CA LEU A 5 -26.95 -15.65 27.37
C LEU A 5 -26.71 -16.43 26.09
N PHE A 6 -26.41 -15.71 25.00
CA PHE A 6 -25.97 -16.35 23.75
C PHE A 6 -24.62 -17.03 23.97
N LEU A 7 -24.51 -18.28 23.54
CA LEU A 7 -23.29 -19.09 23.69
C LEU A 7 -22.07 -18.42 23.06
N GLU A 8 -22.27 -17.72 21.93
CA GLU A 8 -21.25 -16.93 21.24
C GLU A 8 -20.76 -15.76 22.10
N THR A 9 -21.67 -14.99 22.71
CA THR A 9 -21.32 -13.89 23.62
C THR A 9 -20.55 -14.40 24.83
N LEU A 10 -20.95 -15.56 25.36
CA LEU A 10 -20.31 -16.17 26.52
C LEU A 10 -18.90 -16.69 26.17
N LEU A 11 -18.74 -17.30 24.99
CA LEU A 11 -17.44 -17.70 24.46
C LEU A 11 -16.52 -16.49 24.25
N LEU A 12 -17.02 -15.43 23.62
CA LEU A 12 -16.25 -14.20 23.40
C LEU A 12 -15.84 -13.54 24.71
N GLN A 13 -16.71 -13.54 25.72
CA GLN A 13 -16.37 -13.05 27.07
C GLN A 13 -15.32 -13.91 27.77
N ALA A 14 -15.34 -15.23 27.57
CA ALA A 14 -14.33 -16.14 28.10
C ALA A 14 -12.97 -15.94 27.41
N VAL A 15 -12.95 -15.84 26.07
CA VAL A 15 -11.72 -15.54 25.29
C VAL A 15 -11.15 -14.18 25.70
N ALA A 16 -12.02 -13.20 25.92
CA ALA A 16 -11.68 -11.87 26.41
C ALA A 16 -11.22 -11.81 27.88
N GLY A 17 -11.26 -12.93 28.61
CA GLY A 17 -10.91 -12.98 30.05
C GLY A 17 -11.85 -12.17 30.96
N ARG A 18 -13.07 -11.85 30.51
CA ARG A 18 -14.06 -11.05 31.26
C ARG A 18 -14.91 -11.85 32.22
N ILE A 19 -15.02 -13.15 31.98
CA ILE A 19 -15.73 -14.08 32.84
C ILE A 19 -14.76 -15.17 33.27
N ASP A 20 -14.94 -15.67 34.49
CA ASP A 20 -14.33 -16.92 34.92
C ASP A 20 -15.22 -18.08 34.45
N PRO A 21 -14.81 -18.85 33.42
CA PRO A 21 -15.60 -19.95 32.89
C PRO A 21 -15.90 -21.03 33.94
N SER A 22 -14.99 -21.19 34.91
CA SER A 22 -15.12 -22.20 35.96
C SER A 22 -16.16 -21.85 37.01
N ALA A 23 -16.45 -20.55 37.20
CA ALA A 23 -17.52 -20.06 38.06
C ALA A 23 -18.91 -20.16 37.40
N PHE A 24 -18.99 -20.08 36.07
CA PHE A 24 -20.26 -20.08 35.32
C PHE A 24 -20.83 -21.49 35.08
N PHE A 25 -19.98 -22.51 34.91
CA PHE A 25 -20.36 -23.90 34.62
C PHE A 25 -20.14 -24.83 35.81
N HIS A 26 -20.59 -24.43 37.00
CA HIS A 26 -20.32 -25.18 38.24
C HIS A 26 -21.00 -26.57 38.23
N ASP A 27 -22.26 -26.64 37.75
CA ASP A 27 -22.96 -27.88 37.40
C ASP A 27 -23.51 -27.78 35.96
N LEU A 28 -23.13 -28.75 35.10
CA LEU A 28 -23.54 -28.76 33.69
C LEU A 28 -24.98 -29.27 33.51
N ASP A 29 -25.50 -29.98 34.50
CA ASP A 29 -26.86 -30.52 34.46
C ASP A 29 -27.91 -29.41 34.68
N ASP A 30 -27.51 -28.27 35.24
CA ASP A 30 -28.37 -27.09 35.50
C ASP A 30 -28.49 -26.11 34.31
N ILE A 31 -27.72 -26.32 33.23
CA ILE A 31 -27.67 -25.40 32.08
C ILE A 31 -28.37 -26.04 30.88
N GLU A 32 -29.45 -25.43 30.39
CA GLU A 32 -30.19 -25.89 29.21
C GLU A 32 -29.82 -25.06 27.98
N ILE A 33 -29.32 -25.73 26.94
CA ILE A 33 -28.96 -25.11 25.66
C ILE A 33 -30.21 -25.08 24.78
N VAL A 34 -30.65 -23.87 24.44
CA VAL A 34 -31.85 -23.65 23.63
C VAL A 34 -31.50 -22.99 22.30
N THR A 35 -32.23 -23.36 21.25
CA THR A 35 -32.17 -22.73 19.92
C THR A 35 -33.47 -21.99 19.64
N HIS A 36 -33.36 -20.77 19.12
CA HIS A 36 -34.50 -20.02 18.61
C HIS A 36 -34.61 -20.19 17.09
N ARG A 37 -35.69 -20.82 16.63
CA ARG A 37 -36.07 -20.91 15.21
C ARG A 37 -37.56 -20.60 15.08
N ASP A 38 -37.93 -19.77 14.11
CA ASP A 38 -39.34 -19.46 13.79
C ASP A 38 -40.18 -19.01 15.00
N ASN A 39 -39.64 -18.14 15.86
CA ASN A 39 -40.25 -17.69 17.12
C ASN A 39 -40.52 -18.79 18.17
N ALA A 40 -40.01 -20.01 18.01
CA ALA A 40 -40.08 -21.07 19.00
C ALA A 40 -38.71 -21.28 19.68
N THR A 41 -38.71 -21.34 21.02
CA THR A 41 -37.57 -21.81 21.81
C THR A 41 -37.63 -23.33 21.90
N VAL A 42 -36.64 -24.02 21.33
CA VAL A 42 -36.53 -25.48 21.38
C VAL A 42 -35.23 -25.85 22.07
N ALA A 43 -35.25 -26.83 22.99
CA ALA A 43 -34.05 -27.41 23.59
C ALA A 43 -33.65 -28.67 22.82
N PRO A 44 -32.67 -28.63 21.89
CA PRO A 44 -32.33 -29.79 21.08
C PRO A 44 -31.64 -30.82 21.95
N VAL A 45 -32.14 -32.05 21.94
CA VAL A 45 -31.58 -33.16 22.74
C VAL A 45 -30.08 -33.33 22.46
N ALA A 46 -29.67 -33.30 21.18
CA ALA A 46 -28.28 -33.46 20.76
C ALA A 46 -27.32 -32.41 21.36
N LEU A 47 -27.77 -31.16 21.56
CA LEU A 47 -26.93 -30.12 22.17
C LEU A 47 -26.92 -30.22 23.70
N ASN A 48 -27.94 -30.83 24.28
CA ASN A 48 -28.08 -31.00 25.73
C ASN A 48 -27.54 -32.34 26.25
N GLU A 49 -26.97 -33.18 25.38
CA GLU A 49 -26.26 -34.38 25.82
C GLU A 49 -25.06 -34.02 26.70
N ARG A 50 -24.86 -34.79 27.77
CA ARG A 50 -23.79 -34.57 28.75
C ARG A 50 -22.41 -34.51 28.09
N ALA A 51 -22.16 -35.30 27.05
CA ALA A 51 -20.91 -35.30 26.29
C ALA A 51 -20.68 -33.96 25.57
N VAL A 52 -21.71 -33.42 24.92
CA VAL A 52 -21.65 -32.15 24.19
C VAL A 52 -21.50 -30.97 25.14
N LYS A 53 -22.26 -30.94 26.24
CA LYS A 53 -22.10 -29.94 27.30
C LYS A 53 -20.71 -29.98 27.94
N THR A 54 -20.12 -31.16 28.09
CA THR A 54 -18.74 -31.33 28.58
C THR A 54 -17.72 -30.76 27.60
N GLU A 55 -17.92 -30.96 26.30
CA GLU A 55 -17.05 -30.40 25.26
C GLU A 55 -17.18 -28.86 25.17
N ILE A 56 -18.39 -28.32 25.32
CA ILE A 56 -18.63 -26.88 25.42
C ILE A 56 -17.94 -26.30 26.64
N LYS A 57 -18.06 -26.92 27.82
CA LYS A 57 -17.32 -26.53 29.03
C LYS A 57 -15.81 -26.58 28.81
N ARG A 58 -15.31 -27.61 28.12
CA ARG A 58 -13.89 -27.73 27.77
C ARG A 58 -13.43 -26.58 26.87
N LEU A 59 -14.22 -26.22 25.86
CA LEU A 59 -13.94 -25.11 24.95
C LEU A 59 -13.94 -23.76 25.67
N ILE A 60 -14.89 -23.50 26.56
CA ILE A 60 -14.99 -22.22 27.28
C ILE A 60 -13.91 -22.11 28.37
N ASN A 61 -13.52 -23.21 29.03
CA ASN A 61 -12.43 -23.27 30.02
C ASN A 61 -11.01 -23.23 29.38
N THR A 62 -10.90 -22.94 28.10
CA THR A 62 -9.65 -22.97 27.36
C THR A 62 -8.75 -21.77 27.70
N THR A 63 -7.44 -21.99 27.86
CA THR A 63 -6.49 -20.91 28.13
C THR A 63 -6.23 -20.02 26.89
N PRO A 64 -5.90 -18.72 27.07
CA PRO A 64 -5.51 -17.80 25.99
C PRO A 64 -4.49 -18.37 24.98
N ALA A 65 -3.52 -19.15 25.49
CA ALA A 65 -2.48 -19.80 24.68
C ALA A 65 -3.00 -20.88 23.71
N LEU A 66 -4.16 -21.49 23.96
CA LEU A 66 -4.77 -22.44 23.03
C LEU A 66 -5.59 -21.72 21.95
N TYR A 67 -6.21 -20.56 22.26
CA TYR A 67 -6.87 -19.72 21.25
C TYR A 67 -5.86 -19.18 20.22
N GLU A 68 -4.68 -18.75 20.67
CA GLU A 68 -3.56 -18.38 19.76
C GLU A 68 -3.20 -19.51 18.80
N ARG A 69 -3.11 -20.76 19.29
CA ARG A 69 -2.80 -21.93 18.46
C ARG A 69 -3.90 -22.26 17.46
N LEU A 70 -5.18 -22.17 17.87
CA LEU A 70 -6.32 -22.42 16.99
C LEU A 70 -6.40 -21.38 15.88
N LEU A 71 -6.19 -20.10 16.21
CA LEU A 71 -6.22 -19.01 15.26
C LEU A 71 -5.01 -19.06 14.30
N THR A 72 -3.82 -19.36 14.84
CA THR A 72 -2.64 -19.67 14.04
C THR A 72 -2.92 -20.79 13.04
N ARG A 73 -3.56 -21.87 13.48
CA ARG A 73 -3.91 -22.99 12.61
C ARG A 73 -4.92 -22.60 11.54
N ALA A 74 -5.95 -21.83 11.90
CA ALA A 74 -6.95 -21.35 10.95
C ALA A 74 -6.34 -20.45 9.86
N LEU A 75 -5.45 -19.54 10.23
CA LEU A 75 -4.68 -18.73 9.27
C LEU A 75 -3.79 -19.62 8.40
N ASP A 76 -3.10 -20.59 9.01
CA ASP A 76 -2.23 -21.49 8.25
C ASP A 76 -3.03 -22.35 7.26
N GLU A 77 -4.23 -22.80 7.63
CA GLU A 77 -5.18 -23.50 6.75
C GLU A 77 -5.69 -22.60 5.63
N PHE A 78 -6.03 -21.33 5.90
CA PHE A 78 -6.42 -20.36 4.86
C PHE A 78 -5.33 -20.17 3.80
N TRP A 79 -4.09 -19.92 4.23
CA TRP A 79 -2.98 -19.67 3.31
C TRP A 79 -2.58 -20.90 2.49
N ASN A 80 -2.71 -22.10 3.09
CA ASN A 80 -2.26 -23.36 2.50
C ASN A 80 -3.35 -24.12 1.73
N ASN A 81 -4.60 -23.69 1.78
CA ASN A 81 -5.71 -24.34 1.07
C ASN A 81 -6.27 -23.43 -0.04
N PRO A 82 -6.94 -24.00 -1.04
CA PRO A 82 -7.63 -23.21 -2.05
C PRO A 82 -8.89 -22.52 -1.52
N ALA A 83 -9.08 -21.28 -1.94
CA ALA A 83 -10.29 -20.48 -1.73
C ALA A 83 -11.11 -20.37 -3.04
N SER A 84 -12.36 -19.89 -2.93
CA SER A 84 -13.24 -19.72 -4.09
C SER A 84 -12.67 -18.78 -5.15
N PHE A 85 -11.95 -17.74 -4.74
CA PHE A 85 -11.31 -16.77 -5.63
C PHE A 85 -9.98 -17.25 -6.23
N SER A 86 -9.30 -18.22 -5.60
CA SER A 86 -7.95 -18.65 -5.99
C SER A 86 -7.92 -19.77 -7.03
N GLN A 87 -9.07 -20.11 -7.62
CA GLN A 87 -9.20 -21.08 -8.73
C GLN A 87 -8.50 -22.42 -8.47
N ALA A 88 -8.76 -23.01 -7.29
CA ALA A 88 -8.17 -24.28 -6.83
C ALA A 88 -6.66 -24.28 -6.56
N ARG A 89 -6.00 -23.11 -6.53
CA ARG A 89 -4.63 -22.94 -6.02
C ARG A 89 -4.65 -22.53 -4.56
N ASN A 90 -3.59 -22.86 -3.81
CA ASN A 90 -3.41 -22.33 -2.47
C ASN A 90 -3.36 -20.80 -2.52
N VAL A 91 -3.95 -20.13 -1.52
CA VAL A 91 -4.02 -18.66 -1.49
C VAL A 91 -2.63 -18.02 -1.59
N GLY A 92 -1.62 -18.60 -0.94
CA GLY A 92 -0.24 -18.10 -1.03
C GLY A 92 0.33 -18.13 -2.46
N ASP A 93 0.17 -19.24 -3.18
CA ASP A 93 0.68 -19.39 -4.55
C ASP A 93 -0.07 -18.49 -5.53
N TRP A 94 -1.40 -18.38 -5.37
CA TRP A 94 -2.21 -17.45 -6.13
C TRP A 94 -1.75 -16.00 -5.94
N LEU A 95 -1.48 -15.59 -4.68
CA LEU A 95 -1.05 -14.24 -4.39
C LEU A 95 0.33 -13.92 -4.99
N VAL A 96 1.25 -14.89 -5.06
CA VAL A 96 2.54 -14.72 -5.73
C VAL A 96 2.36 -14.36 -7.21
N ASP A 97 1.44 -15.05 -7.91
CA ASP A 97 1.13 -14.77 -9.31
C ASP A 97 0.47 -13.39 -9.48
N GLU A 98 -0.45 -13.02 -8.58
CA GLU A 98 -1.07 -11.70 -8.60
C GLU A 98 -0.03 -10.58 -8.37
N LEU A 99 0.85 -10.70 -7.38
CA LEU A 99 1.92 -9.73 -7.14
C LEU A 99 2.88 -9.61 -8.33
N ALA A 100 3.18 -10.72 -9.02
CA ALA A 100 3.95 -10.69 -10.27
C ALA A 100 3.22 -9.89 -11.37
N GLY A 101 1.91 -10.13 -11.52
CA GLY A 101 1.04 -9.42 -12.44
C GLY A 101 0.96 -7.91 -12.14
N GLN A 102 0.76 -7.55 -10.87
CA GLN A 102 0.73 -6.17 -10.39
C GLN A 102 2.07 -5.46 -10.66
N LEU A 103 3.19 -6.08 -10.28
CA LEU A 103 4.53 -5.52 -10.50
C LEU A 103 4.78 -5.25 -11.99
N LYS A 104 4.41 -6.20 -12.86
CA LYS A 104 4.52 -6.02 -14.31
C LYS A 104 3.61 -4.89 -14.82
N ALA A 105 2.36 -4.84 -14.40
CA ALA A 105 1.42 -3.80 -14.83
C ALA A 105 1.90 -2.40 -14.42
N GLN A 106 2.39 -2.24 -13.18
CA GLN A 106 2.99 -0.99 -12.74
C GLN A 106 4.22 -0.63 -13.59
N ALA A 107 5.12 -1.59 -13.84
CA ALA A 107 6.30 -1.37 -14.67
C ALA A 107 5.93 -0.94 -16.11
N ASP A 108 4.92 -1.56 -16.71
CA ASP A 108 4.40 -1.22 -18.04
C ASP A 108 3.82 0.20 -18.07
N LEU A 109 3.08 0.61 -17.04
CA LEU A 109 2.56 1.98 -16.91
C LEU A 109 3.69 3.02 -16.77
N HIS A 110 4.69 2.74 -15.92
CA HIS A 110 5.87 3.59 -15.79
C HIS A 110 6.72 3.65 -17.06
N ARG A 111 6.68 2.60 -17.88
CA ARG A 111 7.29 2.59 -19.21
C ARG A 111 6.54 3.48 -20.18
N LEU A 112 5.21 3.47 -20.15
CA LEU A 112 4.34 4.28 -21.03
C LEU A 112 4.47 5.78 -20.77
N ASP A 113 4.59 6.20 -19.52
CA ASP A 113 4.74 7.62 -19.17
C ASP A 113 6.19 8.10 -19.02
N THR A 114 7.15 7.25 -19.41
CA THR A 114 8.59 7.52 -19.45
C THR A 114 9.29 7.71 -18.11
N THR A 115 8.61 7.43 -17.00
CA THR A 115 9.23 7.47 -15.66
C THR A 115 10.16 6.28 -15.39
N LEU A 116 9.99 5.16 -16.11
CA LEU A 116 10.90 4.01 -16.09
C LEU A 116 11.64 3.85 -17.42
N SER A 117 12.96 3.77 -17.34
CA SER A 117 13.82 3.61 -18.50
C SER A 117 13.59 2.24 -19.20
N PRO A 118 13.73 2.16 -20.54
CA PRO A 118 13.58 0.89 -21.26
C PRO A 118 14.47 -0.24 -20.71
N PRO A 119 15.75 -0.02 -20.39
CA PRO A 119 16.60 -1.06 -19.83
C PRO A 119 16.16 -1.54 -18.45
N MET A 120 15.70 -0.64 -17.58
CA MET A 120 15.24 -1.01 -16.24
C MET A 120 13.89 -1.75 -16.29
N HIS A 121 13.00 -1.33 -17.21
CA HIS A 121 11.76 -2.05 -17.48
C HIS A 121 12.01 -3.50 -17.89
N LYS A 122 12.96 -3.75 -18.81
CA LYS A 122 13.37 -5.12 -19.18
C LYS A 122 14.01 -5.89 -18.02
N ALA A 123 14.85 -5.23 -17.23
CA ALA A 123 15.46 -5.82 -16.04
C ALA A 123 14.39 -6.35 -15.07
N LEU A 124 13.31 -5.59 -14.87
CA LEU A 124 12.21 -5.94 -14.01
C LEU A 124 11.29 -7.03 -14.61
N THR A 125 10.84 -6.84 -15.84
CA THR A 125 9.78 -7.66 -16.45
C THR A 125 10.32 -8.92 -17.14
N ASP A 126 11.31 -8.77 -18.03
CA ASP A 126 11.82 -9.89 -18.83
C ASP A 126 12.78 -10.77 -18.02
N TYR A 127 13.51 -10.19 -17.06
CA TYR A 127 14.57 -10.88 -16.32
C TYR A 127 14.21 -11.20 -14.86
N ALA A 128 13.85 -10.21 -14.03
CA ALA A 128 13.61 -10.46 -12.60
C ALA A 128 12.34 -11.28 -12.34
N LEU A 129 11.23 -11.02 -13.05
CA LEU A 129 10.01 -11.83 -12.94
C LEU A 129 10.17 -13.23 -13.54
N SER A 130 10.93 -13.39 -14.63
CA SER A 130 11.19 -14.69 -15.26
C SER A 130 12.23 -15.54 -14.50
N ALA A 131 13.10 -14.89 -13.72
CA ALA A 131 14.11 -15.51 -12.87
C ALA A 131 14.03 -14.95 -11.43
N PRO A 132 13.01 -15.36 -10.66
CA PRO A 132 12.69 -14.75 -9.36
C PRO A 132 13.61 -15.21 -8.22
N ASP A 133 14.32 -16.33 -8.37
CA ASP A 133 15.33 -16.81 -7.41
C ASP A 133 16.77 -16.64 -7.93
N ALA A 134 17.76 -16.66 -7.04
CA ALA A 134 19.15 -16.43 -7.41
C ALA A 134 19.74 -17.54 -8.31
N ALA A 135 19.30 -18.79 -8.18
CA ALA A 135 19.79 -19.89 -9.01
C ALA A 135 19.30 -19.75 -10.46
N SER A 136 18.07 -19.28 -10.65
CA SER A 136 17.53 -18.93 -11.97
C SER A 136 18.22 -17.70 -12.56
N ARG A 137 18.49 -16.65 -11.76
CA ARG A 137 19.23 -15.45 -12.22
C ARG A 137 20.68 -15.76 -12.59
N ALA A 138 21.32 -16.70 -11.90
CA ALA A 138 22.68 -17.13 -12.22
C ALA A 138 22.82 -17.69 -13.64
N LYS A 139 21.74 -18.21 -14.24
CA LYS A 139 21.70 -18.70 -15.63
C LYS A 139 21.65 -17.57 -16.66
N LEU A 140 21.30 -16.34 -16.25
CA LEU A 140 21.35 -15.16 -17.11
C LEU A 140 22.78 -14.67 -17.27
N ALA A 141 23.08 -14.12 -18.46
CA ALA A 141 24.37 -13.48 -18.71
C ALA A 141 24.56 -12.27 -17.77
N GLU A 142 25.74 -12.14 -17.19
CA GLU A 142 26.08 -11.14 -16.17
C GLU A 142 25.64 -9.71 -16.53
N ARG A 143 25.85 -9.30 -17.79
CA ARG A 143 25.45 -7.98 -18.33
C ARG A 143 23.95 -7.66 -18.29
N VAL A 144 23.08 -8.66 -18.18
CA VAL A 144 21.62 -8.50 -18.13
C VAL A 144 21.02 -9.07 -16.84
N ARG A 145 21.85 -9.58 -15.94
CA ARG A 145 21.39 -10.16 -14.67
C ARG A 145 20.92 -9.03 -13.75
N PRO A 146 19.62 -8.97 -13.38
CA PRO A 146 19.12 -7.95 -12.47
C PRO A 146 19.51 -8.28 -11.03
N GLY A 147 19.77 -7.24 -10.23
CA GLY A 147 19.97 -7.38 -8.80
C GLY A 147 18.62 -7.37 -8.08
N VAL A 148 18.45 -8.25 -7.10
CA VAL A 148 17.25 -8.32 -6.25
C VAL A 148 17.73 -8.35 -4.81
N PHE A 149 17.39 -7.32 -4.05
CA PHE A 149 17.91 -7.10 -2.70
C PHE A 149 16.79 -6.94 -1.69
N SER A 150 16.95 -7.57 -0.54
CA SER A 150 16.21 -7.17 0.66
C SER A 150 16.90 -6.01 1.33
N LEU A 151 16.10 -5.18 1.98
CA LEU A 151 16.56 -4.00 2.68
C LEU A 151 16.61 -4.28 4.19
N ALA A 152 17.62 -3.74 4.86
CA ALA A 152 17.69 -3.75 6.30
C ALA A 152 18.18 -2.38 6.80
N ILE A 153 17.57 -1.87 7.86
CA ILE A 153 17.93 -0.62 8.52
C ILE A 153 18.66 -0.96 9.81
N THR A 154 19.82 -0.38 10.04
CA THR A 154 20.53 -0.44 11.32
C THR A 154 20.35 0.90 12.01
N PRO A 155 19.46 1.00 13.02
CA PRO A 155 19.28 2.23 13.77
C PRO A 155 20.58 2.64 14.47
N ARG A 156 20.79 3.93 14.69
CA ARG A 156 21.99 4.41 15.39
C ARG A 156 22.21 3.70 16.73
N ARG A 157 23.45 3.26 17.01
CA ARG A 157 23.90 2.50 18.20
C ARG A 157 23.28 1.09 18.37
N TRP A 158 22.44 0.63 17.46
CA TRP A 158 21.99 -0.77 17.48
C TRP A 158 23.12 -1.67 16.95
N SER A 159 23.27 -2.86 17.54
CA SER A 159 24.31 -3.83 17.15
C SER A 159 23.85 -4.78 16.03
N PHE A 160 22.63 -4.61 15.53
CA PHE A 160 21.98 -5.51 14.58
C PHE A 160 21.09 -4.73 13.62
N SER A 161 20.97 -5.24 12.40
CA SER A 161 20.09 -4.69 11.37
C SER A 161 18.66 -5.21 11.57
N VAL A 162 17.69 -4.34 11.33
CA VAL A 162 16.26 -4.64 11.30
C VAL A 162 15.85 -4.83 9.83
N PRO A 163 15.31 -5.99 9.42
CA PRO A 163 14.82 -6.16 8.06
C PRO A 163 13.69 -5.17 7.79
N VAL A 164 13.64 -4.62 6.57
CA VAL A 164 12.48 -3.88 6.08
C VAL A 164 11.58 -4.89 5.39
N SER A 165 10.64 -5.45 6.15
CA SER A 165 9.73 -6.49 5.65
C SER A 165 8.74 -5.91 4.64
N GLY A 166 8.23 -6.75 3.74
CA GLY A 166 7.25 -6.34 2.73
C GLY A 166 7.83 -5.44 1.63
N ALA A 167 9.16 -5.34 1.52
CA ALA A 167 9.83 -4.51 0.52
C ALA A 167 11.00 -5.22 -0.15
N VAL A 168 11.15 -5.00 -1.46
CA VAL A 168 12.30 -5.49 -2.23
C VAL A 168 12.84 -4.36 -3.11
N ALA A 169 14.15 -4.20 -3.12
CA ALA A 169 14.84 -3.33 -4.06
C ALA A 169 15.32 -4.13 -5.26
N LEU A 170 14.94 -3.72 -6.46
CA LEU A 170 15.37 -4.31 -7.72
C LEU A 170 16.30 -3.33 -8.43
N SER A 171 17.47 -3.79 -8.86
CA SER A 171 18.41 -2.99 -9.64
C SER A 171 18.56 -3.54 -11.05
N ARG A 172 19.06 -2.69 -11.95
CA ARG A 172 19.33 -3.07 -13.32
C ARG A 172 20.37 -4.19 -13.42
N HIS A 173 21.38 -4.14 -12.55
CA HIS A 173 22.50 -5.08 -12.55
C HIS A 173 22.77 -5.65 -11.15
N ASP A 174 23.02 -6.95 -11.10
CA ASP A 174 23.51 -7.68 -9.93
C ASP A 174 25.02 -7.45 -9.73
N ASN A 175 25.42 -6.17 -9.64
CA ASN A 175 26.80 -5.75 -9.46
C ASN A 175 26.86 -4.67 -8.38
N ALA A 176 27.55 -4.96 -7.28
CA ALA A 176 27.69 -4.03 -6.15
C ALA A 176 28.44 -2.73 -6.53
N SER A 177 29.30 -2.76 -7.55
CA SER A 177 30.10 -1.62 -8.00
C SER A 177 29.36 -0.71 -8.98
N ASP A 178 28.41 -1.26 -9.74
CA ASP A 178 27.55 -0.51 -10.66
C ASP A 178 26.17 -1.20 -10.78
N PRO A 179 25.29 -1.04 -9.77
CA PRO A 179 23.97 -1.65 -9.79
C PRO A 179 23.03 -0.99 -10.81
N GLY A 180 23.41 0.18 -11.35
CA GLY A 180 22.57 1.03 -12.18
C GLY A 180 21.34 1.57 -11.43
N ALA A 181 20.30 1.91 -12.21
CA ALA A 181 19.01 2.35 -11.70
C ALA A 181 18.37 1.31 -10.78
N ALA A 182 17.62 1.79 -9.80
CA ALA A 182 16.95 0.95 -8.80
C ALA A 182 15.46 1.29 -8.68
N VAL A 183 14.70 0.28 -8.29
CA VAL A 183 13.26 0.32 -8.09
C VAL A 183 12.96 -0.27 -6.73
N LEU A 184 12.23 0.44 -5.90
CA LEU A 184 11.67 -0.10 -4.67
C LEU A 184 10.25 -0.59 -4.95
N TYR A 185 10.03 -1.87 -4.69
CA TYR A 185 8.71 -2.50 -4.78
C TYR A 185 8.21 -2.85 -3.38
N ARG A 186 6.98 -2.43 -3.09
CA ARG A 186 6.20 -2.74 -1.90
C ARG A 186 4.77 -3.05 -2.37
N PRO A 187 4.19 -4.22 -2.01
CA PRO A 187 2.80 -4.51 -2.29
C PRO A 187 1.89 -3.36 -1.81
N GLY A 188 0.85 -3.04 -2.59
CA GLY A 188 -0.11 -1.98 -2.25
C GLY A 188 0.44 -0.55 -2.34
N GLN A 189 1.70 -0.36 -2.72
CA GLN A 189 2.31 0.96 -2.93
C GLN A 189 2.75 1.18 -4.38
N PRO A 190 2.80 2.44 -4.84
CA PRO A 190 3.35 2.75 -6.14
C PRO A 190 4.84 2.45 -6.21
N LEU A 191 5.29 1.89 -7.33
CA LEU A 191 6.71 1.68 -7.62
C LEU A 191 7.51 2.99 -7.47
N GLN A 192 8.56 2.95 -6.65
CA GLN A 192 9.41 4.12 -6.39
C GLN A 192 10.73 4.00 -7.14
N MET A 193 11.01 4.99 -7.99
CA MET A 193 12.10 4.96 -8.98
C MET A 193 13.29 5.77 -8.49
N TYR A 194 14.48 5.19 -8.62
CA TYR A 194 15.72 5.82 -8.21
C TYR A 194 16.78 5.69 -9.31
N GLU A 195 17.54 6.77 -9.50
CA GLU A 195 18.63 6.82 -10.48
C GLU A 195 19.73 5.81 -10.15
N THR A 196 19.94 5.49 -8.86
CA THR A 196 20.89 4.47 -8.40
C THR A 196 20.38 3.77 -7.14
N LEU A 197 20.90 2.56 -6.87
CA LEU A 197 20.66 1.88 -5.58
C LEU A 197 21.15 2.71 -4.38
N GLN A 198 22.19 3.53 -4.56
CA GLN A 198 22.66 4.42 -3.50
C GLN A 198 21.67 5.56 -3.24
N ALA A 199 21.04 6.12 -4.27
CA ALA A 199 19.99 7.13 -4.11
C ALA A 199 18.79 6.58 -3.35
N LEU A 200 18.38 5.33 -3.63
CA LEU A 200 17.36 4.62 -2.85
C LEU A 200 17.75 4.51 -1.37
N LYS A 201 18.99 4.10 -1.08
CA LYS A 201 19.49 3.99 0.30
C LYS A 201 19.48 5.34 1.03
N THR A 202 19.91 6.41 0.35
CA THR A 202 19.92 7.77 0.90
C THR A 202 18.52 8.30 1.14
N ASP A 203 17.56 8.00 0.25
CA ASP A 203 16.16 8.41 0.41
C ASP A 203 15.54 7.75 1.66
N LEU A 204 15.76 6.45 1.85
CA LEU A 204 15.33 5.72 3.04
C LEU A 204 15.99 6.22 4.34
N THR A 205 17.18 6.85 4.28
CA THR A 205 17.80 7.50 5.45
C THR A 205 17.38 8.95 5.66
N GLN A 206 16.87 9.65 4.65
CA GLN A 206 16.31 11.01 4.78
C GLN A 206 14.89 10.99 5.37
N ASP A 207 14.12 9.94 5.09
CA ASP A 207 12.84 9.66 5.76
C ASP A 207 13.05 9.10 7.18
N GLY A 208 14.23 8.53 7.46
CA GLY A 208 14.72 8.13 8.79
C GLY A 208 15.53 9.23 9.49
N ASN A 209 15.96 9.00 10.73
CA ASN A 209 16.92 9.91 11.34
C ASN A 209 18.23 9.82 10.52
N THR A 210 18.89 10.93 10.20
CA THR A 210 20.03 11.01 9.25
C THR A 210 21.27 10.18 9.64
N GLU A 211 21.20 9.45 10.76
CA GLU A 211 22.27 8.67 11.37
C GLU A 211 22.05 7.14 11.26
N ASP A 212 20.94 6.70 10.68
CA ASP A 212 20.64 5.28 10.43
C ASP A 212 21.34 4.76 9.15
N GLU A 213 21.68 3.47 9.11
CA GLU A 213 22.34 2.85 7.94
C GLU A 213 21.40 1.89 7.21
N VAL A 214 21.30 2.02 5.89
CA VAL A 214 20.50 1.13 5.05
C VAL A 214 21.40 0.16 4.29
N ASN A 215 21.27 -1.12 4.63
CA ASN A 215 21.94 -2.22 3.96
C ASN A 215 21.02 -2.88 2.93
N ALA A 216 21.62 -3.35 1.84
CA ALA A 216 20.93 -4.09 0.79
C ALA A 216 21.65 -5.43 0.61
N GLU A 217 20.94 -6.52 0.86
CA GLU A 217 21.47 -7.88 0.80
C GLU A 217 20.80 -8.67 -0.34
N PRO A 218 21.56 -9.39 -1.18
CA PRO A 218 20.98 -10.16 -2.27
C PRO A 218 19.97 -11.20 -1.78
N VAL A 219 18.79 -11.24 -2.39
CA VAL A 219 17.76 -12.25 -2.10
C VAL A 219 18.13 -13.54 -2.82
N THR A 220 18.34 -14.63 -2.09
CA THR A 220 18.70 -15.93 -2.66
C THR A 220 17.49 -16.71 -3.14
N GLU A 221 16.39 -16.65 -2.38
CA GLU A 221 15.12 -17.32 -2.66
C GLU A 221 14.22 -16.55 -3.64
N HIS A 222 13.04 -17.11 -3.94
CA HIS A 222 12.05 -16.47 -4.80
C HIS A 222 11.46 -15.24 -4.09
N PHE A 223 11.80 -14.04 -4.57
CA PHE A 223 11.50 -12.81 -3.82
C PHE A 223 10.00 -12.55 -3.60
N LEU A 224 9.11 -12.93 -4.53
CA LEU A 224 7.66 -12.81 -4.32
C LEU A 224 7.11 -13.82 -3.29
N ILE A 225 7.60 -15.07 -3.29
CA ILE A 225 7.24 -16.06 -2.25
C ILE A 225 7.68 -15.53 -0.87
N ARG A 226 8.86 -14.93 -0.81
CA ARG A 226 9.36 -14.27 0.41
C ARG A 226 8.41 -13.15 0.86
N LEU A 227 8.01 -12.25 -0.04
CA LEU A 227 7.07 -11.17 0.29
C LEU A 227 5.73 -11.71 0.83
N VAL A 228 5.17 -12.75 0.22
CA VAL A 228 3.93 -13.40 0.71
C VAL A 228 4.15 -14.07 2.07
N THR A 229 5.32 -14.65 2.29
CA THR A 229 5.67 -15.27 3.58
C THR A 229 5.81 -14.22 4.69
N GLU A 230 6.44 -13.09 4.38
CA GLU A 230 6.55 -11.94 5.29
C GLU A 230 5.18 -11.35 5.61
N LEU A 231 4.31 -11.18 4.62
CA LEU A 231 2.91 -10.72 4.79
C LEU A 231 2.11 -11.67 5.69
N ARG A 232 2.16 -12.98 5.42
CA ARG A 232 1.52 -14.00 6.26
C ARG A 232 2.02 -13.96 7.70
N ALA A 233 3.33 -13.79 7.91
CA ALA A 233 3.91 -13.70 9.23
C ALA A 233 3.47 -12.42 9.96
N ALA A 234 3.40 -11.29 9.26
CA ALA A 234 2.93 -10.01 9.79
C ALA A 234 1.46 -10.07 10.19
N GLN A 235 0.58 -10.57 9.32
CA GLN A 235 -0.85 -10.78 9.60
C GLN A 235 -1.03 -11.69 10.82
N LYS A 236 -0.34 -12.83 10.85
CA LYS A 236 -0.41 -13.77 11.98
C LYS A 236 0.02 -13.11 13.29
N ALA A 237 1.10 -12.34 13.28
CA ALA A 237 1.55 -11.62 14.47
C ALA A 237 0.55 -10.54 14.90
N ALA A 238 -0.02 -9.78 13.97
CA ALA A 238 -1.00 -8.74 14.25
C ALA A 238 -2.27 -9.33 14.89
N VAL A 239 -2.84 -10.38 14.29
CA VAL A 239 -4.05 -11.03 14.83
C VAL A 239 -3.77 -11.68 16.18
N CYS A 240 -2.63 -12.37 16.34
CA CYS A 240 -2.27 -12.95 17.63
C CYS A 240 -2.10 -11.88 18.71
N ASN A 241 -1.46 -10.74 18.41
CA ASN A 241 -1.34 -9.63 19.36
C ASN A 241 -2.72 -9.08 19.74
N ALA A 242 -3.60 -8.81 18.76
CA ALA A 242 -4.95 -8.28 19.02
C ALA A 242 -5.80 -9.22 19.90
N VAL A 243 -5.65 -10.54 19.71
CA VAL A 243 -6.35 -11.55 20.52
C VAL A 243 -5.75 -11.63 21.92
N LEU A 244 -4.42 -11.66 22.05
CA LEU A 244 -3.74 -11.78 23.35
C LEU A 244 -3.90 -10.53 24.23
N GLU A 245 -4.03 -9.36 23.62
CA GLU A 245 -4.27 -8.10 24.33
C GLU A 245 -5.67 -8.05 24.95
N GLY A 246 -6.63 -8.81 24.41
CA GLY A 246 -8.03 -8.81 24.85
C GLY A 246 -8.70 -7.43 24.69
N PRO A 247 -9.98 -7.30 25.07
CA PRO A 247 -10.65 -6.01 25.09
C PRO A 247 -10.23 -5.19 26.32
N ALA A 248 -10.18 -3.87 26.15
CA ALA A 248 -9.95 -2.96 27.27
C ALA A 248 -11.02 -3.07 28.35
N VAL A 249 -10.73 -2.69 29.60
CA VAL A 249 -11.68 -2.69 30.74
C VAL A 249 -12.99 -1.96 30.40
N SER A 250 -12.92 -0.89 29.59
CA SER A 250 -14.07 -0.09 29.15
C SER A 250 -14.46 -0.29 27.68
N GLU A 251 -13.77 -1.14 26.93
CA GLU A 251 -14.06 -1.35 25.50
C GLU A 251 -15.23 -2.33 25.32
N GLU A 252 -16.06 -2.15 24.29
CA GLU A 252 -17.08 -3.15 23.96
C GLU A 252 -16.45 -4.34 23.25
N ILE A 253 -17.00 -5.55 23.44
CA ILE A 253 -16.48 -6.78 22.79
C ILE A 253 -16.49 -6.64 21.26
N THR A 254 -17.50 -5.95 20.72
CA THR A 254 -17.64 -5.61 19.30
C THR A 254 -16.49 -4.73 18.79
N ALA A 255 -16.03 -3.76 19.59
CA ALA A 255 -14.89 -2.92 19.23
C ALA A 255 -13.58 -3.72 19.22
N TRP A 256 -13.40 -4.64 20.17
CA TRP A 256 -12.26 -5.54 20.18
C TRP A 256 -12.27 -6.53 19.01
N MET A 257 -13.43 -7.08 18.65
CA MET A 257 -13.58 -7.91 17.45
C MET A 257 -13.22 -7.14 16.19
N ASN A 258 -13.66 -5.88 16.06
CA ASN A 258 -13.24 -5.02 14.95
C ASN A 258 -11.70 -4.82 14.92
N ARG A 259 -11.02 -4.73 16.07
CA ARG A 259 -9.55 -4.67 16.09
C ARG A 259 -8.90 -5.95 15.57
N ILE A 260 -9.48 -7.11 15.88
CA ILE A 260 -9.03 -8.40 15.35
C ILE A 260 -9.25 -8.47 13.84
N ASP A 261 -10.42 -8.02 13.35
CA ASP A 261 -10.73 -7.97 11.91
C ASP A 261 -9.77 -7.03 11.18
N VAL A 262 -9.53 -5.83 11.72
CA VAL A 262 -8.54 -4.87 11.18
C VAL A 262 -7.12 -5.46 11.20
N ALA A 263 -6.76 -6.24 12.22
CA ALA A 263 -5.47 -6.92 12.29
C ALA A 263 -5.34 -8.08 11.28
N ALA A 264 -6.47 -8.68 10.89
CA ALA A 264 -6.55 -9.70 9.87
C ALA A 264 -6.60 -9.11 8.45
N ASP A 265 -7.00 -7.85 8.30
CA ASP A 265 -7.15 -7.19 7.02
C ASP A 265 -5.80 -6.80 6.40
N ILE A 266 -5.46 -7.49 5.31
CA ILE A 266 -4.29 -7.21 4.45
C ILE A 266 -4.69 -6.49 3.16
N GLY A 267 -5.97 -6.13 2.99
CA GLY A 267 -6.51 -5.56 1.75
C GLY A 267 -5.78 -4.28 1.34
N HIS A 268 -5.46 -3.43 2.31
CA HIS A 268 -4.71 -2.19 2.07
C HIS A 268 -3.27 -2.45 1.55
N GLU A 269 -2.64 -3.57 1.90
CA GLU A 269 -1.32 -3.96 1.36
C GLU A 269 -1.40 -4.58 -0.05
N LEU A 270 -2.61 -4.84 -0.55
CA LEU A 270 -2.86 -5.46 -1.85
C LEU A 270 -3.65 -4.55 -2.81
N ASP A 271 -4.04 -3.36 -2.36
CA ASP A 271 -4.86 -2.42 -3.12
C ASP A 271 -4.05 -1.70 -4.22
N LEU A 272 -4.02 -2.33 -5.39
CA LEU A 272 -3.41 -1.73 -6.58
C LEU A 272 -4.12 -0.44 -7.01
N ALA A 273 -5.43 -0.29 -6.79
CA ALA A 273 -6.15 0.90 -7.23
C ALA A 273 -5.69 2.11 -6.42
N SER A 274 -5.61 1.98 -5.09
CA SER A 274 -5.04 3.02 -4.22
C SER A 274 -3.58 3.33 -4.58
N ALA A 275 -2.77 2.31 -4.88
CA ALA A 275 -1.40 2.51 -5.35
C ALA A 275 -1.35 3.33 -6.65
N MET A 276 -2.27 3.08 -7.59
CA MET A 276 -2.35 3.82 -8.85
C MET A 276 -2.90 5.23 -8.68
N ASP A 277 -3.88 5.44 -7.81
CA ASP A 277 -4.40 6.77 -7.48
C ASP A 277 -3.31 7.63 -6.82
N GLU A 278 -2.55 7.05 -5.89
CA GLU A 278 -1.41 7.73 -5.26
C GLU A 278 -0.31 8.05 -6.30
N ARG A 279 -0.01 7.11 -7.19
CA ARG A 279 0.93 7.32 -8.30
C ARG A 279 0.51 8.49 -9.17
N GLU A 280 -0.75 8.52 -9.61
CA GLU A 280 -1.29 9.59 -10.43
C GLU A 280 -1.23 10.93 -9.70
N LEU A 281 -1.57 10.96 -8.41
CA LEU A 281 -1.44 12.14 -7.56
C LEU A 281 0.02 12.64 -7.52
N ARG A 282 0.98 11.78 -7.20
CA ARG A 282 2.41 12.14 -7.15
C ARG A 282 2.91 12.65 -8.49
N LEU A 283 2.52 12.00 -9.59
CA LEU A 283 2.87 12.41 -10.95
C LEU A 283 2.27 13.78 -11.30
N ASN A 284 1.00 13.99 -10.96
CA ASN A 284 0.29 15.25 -11.21
C ASN A 284 0.85 16.38 -10.35
N LEU A 285 1.20 16.13 -9.09
CA LEU A 285 1.88 17.09 -8.22
C LEU A 285 3.26 17.45 -8.76
N LYS A 286 4.05 16.46 -9.22
CA LYS A 286 5.36 16.72 -9.85
C LYS A 286 5.21 17.54 -11.12
N ARG A 287 4.25 17.21 -11.99
CA ARG A 287 3.94 17.98 -13.21
C ARG A 287 3.47 19.39 -12.89
N LEU A 288 2.61 19.54 -11.88
CA LEU A 288 2.12 20.84 -11.41
C LEU A 288 3.28 21.68 -10.89
N HIS A 289 4.15 21.12 -10.05
CA HIS A 289 5.34 21.80 -9.56
C HIS A 289 6.26 22.22 -10.71
N ALA A 290 6.59 21.29 -11.62
CA ALA A 290 7.42 21.58 -12.78
C ALA A 290 6.81 22.68 -13.67
N TRP A 291 5.49 22.68 -13.87
CA TRP A 291 4.79 23.71 -14.63
C TRP A 291 4.80 25.07 -13.91
N LEU A 292 4.48 25.12 -12.61
CA LEU A 292 4.47 26.34 -11.79
C LEU A 292 5.84 27.02 -11.72
N HIS A 293 6.92 26.24 -11.76
CA HIS A 293 8.30 26.71 -11.63
C HIS A 293 9.10 26.69 -12.94
N GLY A 294 8.54 26.17 -14.02
CA GLY A 294 9.24 25.99 -15.29
C GLY A 294 9.51 27.30 -16.05
N ASN A 295 8.74 28.35 -15.75
CA ASN A 295 8.85 29.66 -16.39
C ASN A 295 9.53 30.67 -15.46
N SER A 296 10.74 31.11 -15.83
CA SER A 296 11.56 32.02 -15.02
C SER A 296 10.95 33.41 -14.82
N HIS A 297 9.99 33.81 -15.65
CA HIS A 297 9.29 35.10 -15.57
C HIS A 297 8.10 35.09 -14.59
N VAL A 298 7.74 33.93 -14.02
CA VAL A 298 6.61 33.78 -13.09
C VAL A 298 7.06 34.00 -11.64
N THR A 299 6.45 34.96 -10.97
CA THR A 299 6.77 35.31 -9.58
C THR A 299 5.99 34.45 -8.57
N ALA A 300 6.40 34.50 -7.29
CA ALA A 300 5.63 33.86 -6.21
C ALA A 300 4.22 34.49 -6.05
N SER A 301 4.10 35.79 -6.30
CA SER A 301 2.80 36.48 -6.28
C SER A 301 1.87 35.97 -7.37
N ASP A 302 2.38 35.71 -8.58
CA ASP A 302 1.57 35.19 -9.70
C ASP A 302 1.03 33.78 -9.39
N ARG A 303 1.87 32.92 -8.79
CA ARG A 303 1.45 31.58 -8.36
C ARG A 303 0.37 31.64 -7.27
N LEU A 304 0.51 32.56 -6.32
CA LEU A 304 -0.50 32.76 -5.27
C LEU A 304 -1.82 33.29 -5.84
N ALA A 305 -1.76 34.19 -6.82
CA ALA A 305 -2.94 34.71 -7.50
C ALA A 305 -3.67 33.62 -8.30
N TRP A 306 -2.93 32.77 -9.03
CA TRP A 306 -3.49 31.58 -9.68
C TRP A 306 -4.17 30.63 -8.70
N TRP A 307 -3.50 30.33 -7.58
CA TRP A 307 -4.03 29.44 -6.54
C TRP A 307 -5.33 29.98 -5.95
N THR A 308 -5.35 31.28 -5.60
CA THR A 308 -6.54 31.97 -5.07
C THR A 308 -7.69 31.92 -6.08
N ALA A 309 -7.42 32.15 -7.37
CA ALA A 309 -8.44 32.07 -8.42
C ALA A 309 -9.00 30.64 -8.57
N THR A 310 -8.13 29.62 -8.49
CA THR A 310 -8.53 28.21 -8.59
C THR A 310 -9.37 27.77 -7.38
N GLN A 311 -9.01 28.21 -6.18
CA GLN A 311 -9.80 27.98 -4.97
C GLN A 311 -11.18 28.63 -5.04
N ALA A 312 -11.28 29.84 -5.59
CA ALA A 312 -12.57 30.49 -5.77
C ALA A 312 -13.51 29.68 -6.69
N VAL A 313 -12.99 29.15 -7.81
CA VAL A 313 -13.74 28.25 -8.68
C VAL A 313 -14.17 27.00 -7.93
N HIS A 314 -13.24 26.33 -7.24
CA HIS A 314 -13.54 25.10 -6.50
C HIS A 314 -14.61 25.29 -5.42
N LYS A 315 -14.54 26.40 -4.67
CA LYS A 315 -15.55 26.75 -3.66
C LYS A 315 -16.94 26.91 -4.28
N THR A 316 -17.04 27.64 -5.40
CA THR A 316 -18.32 27.80 -6.10
C THR A 316 -18.87 26.47 -6.63
N LEU A 317 -17.99 25.56 -7.08
CA LEU A 317 -18.38 24.22 -7.56
C LEU A 317 -18.85 23.27 -6.45
N THR A 318 -18.47 23.52 -5.20
CA THR A 318 -18.81 22.66 -4.05
C THR A 318 -20.04 23.15 -3.28
N ASP A 319 -20.30 24.46 -3.27
CA ASP A 319 -21.36 25.09 -2.47
C ASP A 319 -22.75 25.12 -3.17
N LEU A 320 -22.82 25.03 -4.50
CA LEU A 320 -24.05 25.26 -5.27
C LEU A 320 -24.24 24.26 -6.43
N PRO A 321 -25.50 23.92 -6.80
CA PRO A 321 -25.76 23.20 -8.04
C PRO A 321 -25.33 24.06 -9.25
N LEU A 322 -24.45 23.49 -10.07
CA LEU A 322 -23.87 24.14 -11.25
C LEU A 322 -24.96 24.76 -12.16
N PRO A 323 -24.86 26.06 -12.51
CA PRO A 323 -25.69 26.62 -13.55
C PRO A 323 -25.27 26.02 -14.91
N PRO A 324 -26.20 25.50 -15.73
CA PRO A 324 -25.85 24.99 -17.05
C PRO A 324 -25.43 26.13 -17.97
N ASP A 325 -24.55 25.84 -18.93
CA ASP A 325 -24.29 26.77 -20.04
C ASP A 325 -25.56 26.88 -20.89
N PRO A 326 -26.05 28.08 -21.26
CA PRO A 326 -27.31 28.21 -21.98
C PRO A 326 -27.40 27.40 -23.27
N VAL A 327 -26.28 27.19 -23.97
CA VAL A 327 -26.24 26.38 -25.19
C VAL A 327 -26.46 24.88 -24.90
N THR A 328 -26.10 24.39 -23.71
CA THR A 328 -26.34 22.97 -23.34
C THR A 328 -27.79 22.70 -22.97
N LEU A 329 -28.60 23.74 -22.78
CA LEU A 329 -30.06 23.61 -22.63
C LEU A 329 -30.76 23.28 -23.96
N ALA A 330 -30.03 23.37 -25.07
CA ALA A 330 -30.52 23.05 -26.42
C ALA A 330 -29.85 21.79 -27.01
N THR A 331 -29.24 20.91 -26.19
CA THR A 331 -28.82 19.59 -26.71
C THR A 331 -30.04 18.72 -27.01
N PRO A 332 -29.94 17.76 -27.93
CA PRO A 332 -31.05 16.86 -28.26
C PRO A 332 -31.71 16.24 -27.03
N GLU A 333 -30.90 15.71 -26.12
CA GLU A 333 -31.37 15.04 -24.89
C GLU A 333 -32.07 16.04 -23.95
N ALA A 334 -31.52 17.24 -23.80
CA ALA A 334 -32.11 18.29 -22.97
C ALA A 334 -33.44 18.80 -23.54
N LEU A 335 -33.57 18.84 -24.88
CA LEU A 335 -34.81 19.22 -25.55
C LEU A 335 -35.86 18.11 -25.46
N GLU A 336 -35.47 16.85 -25.56
CA GLU A 336 -36.36 15.69 -25.39
C GLU A 336 -36.91 15.65 -23.95
N ASP A 337 -36.04 15.74 -22.94
CA ASP A 337 -36.43 15.78 -21.52
C ASP A 337 -37.39 16.95 -21.21
N ARG A 338 -37.10 18.14 -21.73
CA ARG A 338 -37.97 19.31 -21.57
C ARG A 338 -39.29 19.13 -22.29
N THR A 339 -39.27 18.56 -23.49
CA THR A 339 -40.49 18.28 -24.26
C THR A 339 -41.38 17.30 -23.52
N ARG A 340 -40.81 16.22 -22.96
CA ARG A 340 -41.52 15.27 -22.10
C ARG A 340 -42.17 15.95 -20.90
N GLN A 341 -41.46 16.85 -20.21
CA GLN A 341 -42.02 17.62 -19.09
C GLN A 341 -43.17 18.53 -19.52
N LEU A 342 -42.99 19.31 -20.59
CA LEU A 342 -44.02 20.21 -21.12
C LEU A 342 -45.27 19.42 -21.56
N LEU A 343 -45.09 18.27 -22.20
CA LEU A 343 -46.19 17.39 -22.59
C LEU A 343 -46.90 16.79 -21.38
N ALA A 344 -46.17 16.35 -20.36
CA ALA A 344 -46.78 15.83 -19.13
C ALA A 344 -47.67 16.89 -18.46
N ASP A 345 -47.25 18.16 -18.45
CA ASP A 345 -48.06 19.27 -17.93
C ASP A 345 -49.30 19.54 -18.79
N VAL A 346 -49.17 19.50 -20.13
CA VAL A 346 -50.31 19.65 -21.07
C VAL A 346 -51.31 18.50 -20.91
N ILE A 347 -50.82 17.26 -20.75
CA ILE A 347 -51.65 16.07 -20.51
C ILE A 347 -52.39 16.25 -19.19
N LYS A 348 -51.68 16.51 -18.09
CA LYS A 348 -52.27 16.66 -16.75
C LYS A 348 -53.34 17.75 -16.67
N ALA A 349 -53.26 18.77 -17.52
CA ALA A 349 -54.26 19.84 -17.57
C ALA A 349 -55.65 19.38 -18.08
N LYS A 350 -55.75 18.28 -18.83
CA LYS A 350 -57.01 17.82 -19.44
C LYS A 350 -57.29 16.32 -19.31
N TYR A 351 -56.25 15.50 -19.13
CA TYR A 351 -56.27 14.05 -19.13
C TYR A 351 -55.58 13.49 -17.88
N PRO A 352 -55.80 12.20 -17.53
CA PRO A 352 -55.07 11.55 -16.44
C PRO A 352 -53.55 11.67 -16.65
N PRO A 353 -52.75 11.88 -15.58
CA PRO A 353 -51.30 11.99 -15.69
C PRO A 353 -50.70 10.71 -16.26
N VAL A 354 -49.95 10.85 -17.35
CA VAL A 354 -49.30 9.76 -18.06
C VAL A 354 -47.94 10.26 -18.51
N ASP A 355 -46.94 9.39 -18.43
CA ASP A 355 -45.62 9.69 -18.95
C ASP A 355 -45.64 9.68 -20.50
N PRO A 356 -45.23 10.77 -21.18
CA PRO A 356 -45.21 10.80 -22.65
C PRO A 356 -44.35 9.72 -23.31
N GLU A 357 -43.38 9.12 -22.60
CA GLU A 357 -42.62 7.98 -23.14
C GLU A 357 -43.38 6.65 -23.08
N ASP A 358 -44.40 6.53 -22.23
CA ASP A 358 -45.27 5.35 -22.14
C ASP A 358 -46.40 5.38 -23.18
N VAL A 359 -46.43 6.41 -24.03
CA VAL A 359 -47.40 6.59 -25.12
C VAL A 359 -46.64 6.55 -26.44
N SER A 360 -46.89 5.51 -27.24
CA SER A 360 -46.31 5.36 -28.58
C SER A 360 -47.41 5.45 -29.65
N LEU A 361 -47.08 6.10 -30.76
CA LEU A 361 -47.92 6.18 -31.94
C LEU A 361 -47.15 5.63 -33.13
N SER A 362 -47.75 4.65 -33.80
CA SER A 362 -47.26 4.06 -35.03
C SER A 362 -48.18 4.41 -36.20
N ILE A 363 -47.62 5.08 -37.20
CA ILE A 363 -48.31 5.45 -38.44
C ILE A 363 -47.65 4.75 -39.62
N ARG A 364 -48.46 4.08 -40.44
CA ARG A 364 -48.01 3.42 -41.66
C ARG A 364 -47.66 4.44 -42.74
N LYS A 365 -46.44 4.39 -43.26
CA LYS A 365 -45.94 5.21 -44.37
C LYS A 365 -45.54 4.36 -45.57
N THR A 366 -45.85 4.84 -46.77
CA THR A 366 -45.40 4.25 -48.04
C THR A 366 -44.17 4.99 -48.53
N VAL A 367 -43.04 4.28 -48.63
CA VAL A 367 -41.79 4.81 -49.19
C VAL A 367 -41.81 4.61 -50.71
N VAL A 368 -41.71 5.69 -51.48
CA VAL A 368 -41.67 5.69 -52.96
C VAL A 368 -40.22 5.70 -53.42
N ASP A 369 -39.89 4.94 -54.46
CA ASP A 369 -38.53 4.86 -55.03
C ASP A 369 -38.04 6.22 -55.56
N PRO A 370 -36.97 6.83 -54.98
CA PRO A 370 -36.42 8.10 -55.44
C PRO A 370 -35.57 7.98 -56.71
N HIS A 371 -35.35 6.77 -57.24
CA HIS A 371 -34.66 6.49 -58.50
C HIS A 371 -35.60 6.05 -59.62
N ALA A 372 -36.92 6.02 -59.37
CA ALA A 372 -37.89 5.83 -60.43
C ALA A 372 -37.71 6.95 -61.48
N PRO A 373 -37.43 6.63 -62.75
CA PRO A 373 -37.22 7.65 -63.76
C PRO A 373 -38.49 8.50 -63.86
N THR A 374 -38.41 9.78 -63.52
CA THR A 374 -39.41 10.78 -63.94
C THR A 374 -39.22 11.00 -65.43
N GLY A 375 -39.64 10.00 -66.22
CA GLY A 375 -39.55 9.99 -67.67
C GLY A 375 -40.60 10.91 -68.25
N GLY A 376 -40.21 12.15 -68.58
CA GLY A 376 -40.83 12.88 -69.67
C GLY A 376 -40.45 12.21 -71.00
N SER A 377 -41.24 11.22 -71.43
CA SER A 377 -41.19 10.71 -72.81
C SER A 377 -42.21 11.48 -73.67
N PRO A 378 -41.83 11.91 -74.89
CA PRO A 378 -42.72 12.64 -75.81
C PRO A 378 -43.74 11.75 -76.55
N PHE A 379 -43.81 10.45 -76.26
CA PHE A 379 -44.82 9.54 -76.81
C PHE A 379 -45.67 8.97 -75.67
N GLY A 380 -46.97 9.25 -75.73
CA GLY A 380 -47.90 9.11 -74.63
C GLY A 380 -48.14 7.69 -74.09
N SER A 381 -48.85 7.70 -72.96
CA SER A 381 -49.38 6.58 -72.16
C SER A 381 -48.37 5.82 -71.30
N GLY A 382 -48.52 5.97 -70.00
CA GLY A 382 -47.79 5.18 -69.01
C GLY A 382 -47.81 5.87 -67.67
N VAL A 383 -48.94 5.79 -66.97
CA VAL A 383 -49.03 6.04 -65.53
C VAL A 383 -47.83 5.34 -64.87
N SER A 384 -46.91 6.08 -64.24
CA SER A 384 -45.99 5.43 -63.31
C SER A 384 -46.83 5.00 -62.12
N GLN A 385 -47.26 3.75 -62.12
CA GLN A 385 -47.54 3.06 -60.87
C GLN A 385 -46.20 3.02 -60.14
N GLY A 386 -45.95 4.06 -59.34
CA GLY A 386 -44.80 4.11 -58.46
C GLY A 386 -44.82 2.84 -57.61
N SER A 387 -43.92 1.92 -57.90
CA SER A 387 -43.75 0.72 -57.10
C SER A 387 -43.34 1.16 -55.70
N VAL A 388 -44.29 1.10 -54.77
CA VAL A 388 -44.04 1.26 -53.33
C VAL A 388 -42.88 0.33 -52.98
N MET A 389 -41.71 0.90 -52.67
CA MET A 389 -40.48 0.14 -52.40
C MET A 389 -40.63 -0.61 -51.06
N ARG A 390 -41.23 0.05 -50.06
CA ARG A 390 -41.51 -0.55 -48.75
C ARG A 390 -42.63 0.19 -48.04
N ILE A 391 -43.46 -0.56 -47.31
CA ILE A 391 -44.35 -0.01 -46.29
C ILE A 391 -43.58 -0.04 -44.97
N VAL A 392 -43.45 1.10 -44.30
CA VAL A 392 -42.77 1.23 -43.00
C VAL A 392 -43.78 1.74 -41.99
N ASP A 393 -43.91 1.03 -40.87
CA ASP A 393 -44.70 1.51 -39.73
C ASP A 393 -43.76 2.39 -38.87
N ASP A 394 -43.99 3.70 -38.92
CA ASP A 394 -43.20 4.74 -38.23
C ASP A 394 -43.68 4.86 -36.79
N CYS A 395 -43.00 4.17 -35.87
CA CYS A 395 -43.36 4.09 -34.46
C CYS A 395 -42.47 4.99 -33.60
N ARG A 396 -43.07 5.93 -32.86
CA ARG A 396 -42.34 6.87 -31.98
C ARG A 396 -43.10 7.14 -30.70
N SER A 397 -42.39 7.60 -29.67
CA SER A 397 -43.02 8.12 -28.46
C SER A 397 -43.76 9.44 -28.71
N LEU A 398 -44.65 9.81 -27.78
CA LEU A 398 -45.39 11.07 -27.85
C LEU A 398 -44.46 12.28 -27.86
N THR A 399 -43.36 12.23 -27.11
CA THR A 399 -42.31 13.26 -27.09
C THR A 399 -41.72 13.48 -28.48
N GLN A 400 -41.32 12.39 -29.13
CA GLN A 400 -40.70 12.44 -30.46
C GLN A 400 -41.68 12.95 -31.53
N TRP A 401 -42.96 12.55 -31.46
CA TRP A 401 -44.01 13.09 -32.34
C TRP A 401 -44.27 14.58 -32.11
N ALA A 402 -44.23 15.04 -30.86
CA ALA A 402 -44.45 16.45 -30.54
C ALA A 402 -43.29 17.35 -31.00
N MET A 403 -42.04 16.89 -30.92
CA MET A 403 -40.88 17.63 -31.43
C MET A 403 -40.92 17.80 -32.95
N SER A 404 -41.35 16.77 -33.68
CA SER A 404 -41.45 16.82 -35.14
C SER A 404 -42.74 17.45 -35.65
N ASN A 405 -43.77 17.52 -34.80
CA ASN A 405 -45.14 17.92 -35.12
C ASN A 405 -45.81 17.06 -36.22
N LEU A 406 -47.14 17.05 -36.28
CA LEU A 406 -47.90 16.19 -37.20
C LEU A 406 -48.20 16.89 -38.53
N THR A 407 -47.89 16.24 -39.65
CA THR A 407 -48.32 16.67 -40.99
C THR A 407 -49.84 16.48 -41.16
N ARG A 408 -50.42 17.06 -42.22
CA ARG A 408 -51.84 16.91 -42.53
C ARG A 408 -52.26 15.44 -42.72
N ASP A 409 -51.39 14.63 -43.32
CA ASP A 409 -51.67 13.21 -43.59
C ASP A 409 -51.52 12.37 -42.32
N GLU A 410 -50.55 12.69 -41.46
CA GLU A 410 -50.33 12.01 -40.17
C GLU A 410 -51.51 12.26 -39.21
N ARG A 411 -52.11 13.45 -39.22
CA ARG A 411 -53.33 13.77 -38.43
C ARG A 411 -54.54 12.94 -38.85
N ASN A 412 -54.57 12.50 -40.10
CA ASN A 412 -55.69 11.76 -40.68
C ASN A 412 -55.28 10.33 -41.08
N ALA A 413 -54.24 9.78 -40.43
CA ALA A 413 -53.65 8.51 -40.80
C ALA A 413 -54.70 7.37 -40.83
N PRO A 414 -54.80 6.61 -41.93
CA PRO A 414 -55.68 5.45 -42.01
C PRO A 414 -55.03 4.29 -41.24
N HIS A 415 -55.64 3.89 -40.13
CA HIS A 415 -55.21 2.78 -39.24
C HIS A 415 -53.95 3.05 -38.39
N PRO A 416 -53.95 4.07 -37.51
CA PRO A 416 -52.86 4.27 -36.56
C PRO A 416 -52.88 3.18 -35.49
N THR A 417 -51.70 2.70 -35.08
CA THR A 417 -51.56 1.84 -33.89
C THR A 417 -51.08 2.71 -32.74
N VAL A 418 -51.77 2.63 -31.60
CA VAL A 418 -51.44 3.41 -30.41
C VAL A 418 -51.19 2.45 -29.25
N GLU A 419 -50.07 2.63 -28.57
CA GLU A 419 -49.79 1.95 -27.30
C GLU A 419 -49.79 2.99 -26.18
N GLY A 420 -50.39 2.63 -25.05
CA GLY A 420 -50.54 3.50 -23.90
C GLY A 420 -51.99 4.00 -23.68
N PRO A 421 -52.20 4.78 -22.61
CA PRO A 421 -53.53 5.15 -22.11
C PRO A 421 -54.24 6.29 -22.86
N LEU A 422 -53.59 6.94 -23.83
CA LEU A 422 -54.18 8.00 -24.65
C LEU A 422 -54.66 7.44 -25.99
N SER A 423 -55.82 7.90 -26.48
CA SER A 423 -56.29 7.57 -27.83
C SER A 423 -55.62 8.42 -28.91
N PHE A 424 -55.65 7.97 -30.17
CA PHE A 424 -55.08 8.72 -31.31
C PHE A 424 -55.58 10.17 -31.37
N ALA A 425 -56.88 10.41 -31.18
CA ALA A 425 -57.44 11.77 -31.17
C ALA A 425 -56.91 12.62 -30.01
N GLN A 426 -56.69 12.01 -28.84
CA GLN A 426 -56.11 12.70 -27.68
C GLN A 426 -54.62 12.99 -27.91
N ILE A 427 -53.87 12.09 -28.54
CA ILE A 427 -52.47 12.30 -28.94
C ILE A 427 -52.34 13.48 -29.90
N VAL A 428 -53.16 13.51 -30.96
CA VAL A 428 -53.20 14.62 -31.93
C VAL A 428 -53.51 15.93 -31.21
N GLU A 429 -54.53 15.96 -30.35
CA GLU A 429 -54.90 17.18 -29.61
C GLU A 429 -53.77 17.64 -28.67
N VAL A 430 -53.13 16.72 -27.93
CA VAL A 430 -52.02 17.03 -27.02
C VAL A 430 -50.84 17.63 -27.78
N ILE A 431 -50.45 17.04 -28.92
CA ILE A 431 -49.35 17.55 -29.75
C ILE A 431 -49.70 18.95 -30.30
N GLU A 432 -50.89 19.12 -30.88
CA GLU A 432 -51.30 20.40 -31.49
C GLU A 432 -51.47 21.50 -30.44
N ARG A 433 -52.00 21.17 -29.25
CA ARG A 433 -52.17 22.10 -28.14
C ARG A 433 -50.84 22.49 -27.52
N ALA A 434 -49.92 21.53 -27.38
CA ALA A 434 -48.59 21.81 -26.86
C ALA A 434 -47.78 22.68 -27.81
N ASN A 435 -47.86 22.45 -29.14
CA ASN A 435 -47.12 23.18 -30.17
C ASN A 435 -45.67 23.48 -29.73
N ILE A 436 -44.95 22.40 -29.40
CA ILE A 436 -43.68 22.44 -28.65
C ILE A 436 -42.65 23.38 -29.28
N GLY A 437 -42.54 23.40 -30.62
CA GLY A 437 -41.63 24.29 -31.33
C GLY A 437 -41.86 25.78 -31.06
N ALA A 438 -43.07 26.20 -30.70
CA ALA A 438 -43.35 27.60 -30.34
C ALA A 438 -43.06 27.91 -28.86
N LEU A 439 -43.10 26.90 -27.99
CA LEU A 439 -42.93 27.06 -26.54
C LEU A 439 -41.46 26.97 -26.10
N LEU A 440 -40.68 26.08 -26.73
CA LEU A 440 -39.30 25.80 -26.32
C LEU A 440 -38.37 27.03 -26.33
N PRO A 441 -38.41 27.95 -27.31
CA PRO A 441 -37.54 29.14 -27.29
C PRO A 441 -37.76 30.02 -26.05
N ALA A 442 -39.02 30.28 -25.69
CA ALA A 442 -39.37 31.07 -24.52
C ALA A 442 -38.98 30.36 -23.21
N GLU A 443 -39.18 29.05 -23.15
CA GLU A 443 -38.83 28.23 -21.99
C GLU A 443 -37.31 28.13 -21.79
N LEU A 444 -36.55 27.98 -22.87
CA LEU A 444 -35.08 28.01 -22.81
C LEU A 444 -34.60 29.35 -22.29
N GLN A 445 -35.14 30.47 -22.80
CA GLN A 445 -34.77 31.81 -22.35
C GLN A 445 -35.10 32.02 -20.87
N ARG A 446 -36.26 31.54 -20.41
CA ARG A 446 -36.68 31.61 -19.01
C ARG A 446 -35.69 30.88 -18.11
N VAL A 447 -35.43 29.60 -18.37
CA VAL A 447 -34.55 28.76 -17.53
C VAL A 447 -33.10 29.24 -17.56
N ALA A 448 -32.60 29.68 -18.71
CA ALA A 448 -31.26 30.24 -18.80
C ALA A 448 -31.12 31.51 -17.92
N ARG A 449 -32.13 32.38 -17.91
CA ARG A 449 -32.08 33.65 -17.16
C ARG A 449 -32.25 33.49 -15.66
N GLU A 450 -32.95 32.45 -15.20
CA GLU A 450 -33.12 32.17 -13.76
C GLU A 450 -31.79 32.07 -13.00
N ARG A 451 -30.76 31.49 -13.64
CA ARG A 451 -29.43 31.29 -13.03
C ARG A 451 -28.34 32.18 -13.64
N GLN A 452 -28.71 33.22 -14.39
CA GLN A 452 -27.76 34.08 -15.10
C GLN A 452 -26.69 34.68 -14.16
N ALA A 453 -27.07 35.20 -13.00
CA ALA A 453 -26.10 35.79 -12.06
C ALA A 453 -25.07 34.77 -11.54
N GLN A 454 -25.51 33.54 -11.25
CA GLN A 454 -24.64 32.45 -10.82
C GLN A 454 -23.69 32.02 -11.94
N TRP A 455 -24.21 31.91 -13.17
CA TRP A 455 -23.43 31.58 -14.35
C TRP A 455 -22.36 32.64 -14.63
N MET A 456 -22.73 33.93 -14.59
CA MET A 456 -21.80 35.04 -14.82
C MET A 456 -20.67 35.05 -13.79
N ALA A 457 -20.99 34.85 -12.51
CA ALA A 457 -19.99 34.78 -11.45
C ALA A 457 -19.03 33.59 -11.67
N LEU A 458 -19.56 32.41 -12.00
CA LEU A 458 -18.74 31.22 -12.26
C LEU A 458 -17.84 31.40 -13.48
N LYS A 459 -18.36 31.92 -14.61
CA LYS A 459 -17.57 32.17 -15.82
C LYS A 459 -16.47 33.20 -15.57
N ALA A 460 -16.73 34.25 -14.79
CA ALA A 460 -15.71 35.22 -14.43
C ALA A 460 -14.57 34.60 -13.61
N GLN A 461 -14.91 33.74 -12.63
CA GLN A 461 -13.91 33.02 -11.82
C GLN A 461 -13.12 32.02 -12.66
N GLN A 462 -13.78 31.27 -13.54
CA GLN A 462 -13.13 30.33 -14.46
C GLN A 462 -12.16 31.05 -15.39
N MET A 463 -12.59 32.15 -16.02
CA MET A 463 -11.75 32.95 -16.91
C MET A 463 -10.55 33.55 -16.18
N ARG A 464 -10.73 33.96 -14.90
CA ARG A 464 -9.63 34.43 -14.05
C ARG A 464 -8.60 33.34 -13.77
N ALA A 465 -9.04 32.13 -13.43
CA ALA A 465 -8.12 31.01 -13.22
C ALA A 465 -7.38 30.64 -14.52
N GLN A 466 -8.10 30.66 -15.65
CA GLN A 466 -7.56 30.35 -16.97
C GLN A 466 -6.53 31.39 -17.46
N VAL A 467 -6.74 32.69 -17.23
CA VAL A 467 -5.77 33.70 -17.67
C VAL A 467 -4.47 33.62 -16.85
N TRP A 468 -4.58 33.34 -15.56
CA TRP A 468 -3.41 33.10 -14.73
C TRP A 468 -2.66 31.83 -15.15
N ALA A 469 -3.38 30.75 -15.49
CA ALA A 469 -2.77 29.54 -16.02
C ALA A 469 -2.07 29.80 -17.37
N ALA A 470 -2.67 30.60 -18.25
CA ALA A 470 -2.05 31.00 -19.52
C ALA A 470 -0.79 31.86 -19.32
N HIS A 471 -0.80 32.78 -18.35
CA HIS A 471 0.39 33.55 -17.96
C HIS A 471 1.52 32.64 -17.46
N ILE A 472 1.22 31.70 -16.56
CA ILE A 472 2.21 30.75 -16.03
C ILE A 472 2.78 29.86 -17.15
N SER A 473 1.91 29.38 -18.03
CA SER A 473 2.28 28.53 -19.18
C SER A 473 3.10 29.27 -20.24
N GLY A 474 3.18 30.61 -20.20
CA GLY A 474 3.82 31.41 -21.24
C GLY A 474 3.02 31.47 -22.54
N ASP A 475 1.70 31.25 -22.47
CA ASP A 475 0.80 31.34 -23.63
C ASP A 475 0.53 32.80 -24.04
N LEU A 476 0.63 33.71 -23.07
CA LEU A 476 0.59 35.16 -23.26
C LEU A 476 1.99 35.69 -23.56
N ARG A 477 2.06 36.78 -24.33
CA ARG A 477 3.30 37.48 -24.62
C ARG A 477 3.87 38.07 -23.33
N GLN A 478 5.13 37.73 -23.08
CA GLN A 478 5.87 38.25 -21.93
C GLN A 478 6.47 39.61 -22.27
N ASP A 479 5.69 40.68 -22.10
CA ASP A 479 6.19 42.04 -22.08
C ASP A 479 6.48 42.50 -20.63
N ARG A 480 7.28 43.56 -20.46
CA ARG A 480 7.69 44.05 -19.12
C ARG A 480 6.49 44.37 -18.22
N ASP A 481 5.34 44.68 -18.81
CA ASP A 481 4.15 45.08 -18.09
C ASP A 481 3.12 43.96 -17.93
N ASN A 482 3.36 42.75 -18.45
CA ASN A 482 2.38 41.67 -18.57
C ASN A 482 1.03 42.18 -19.11
N THR A 483 1.08 42.95 -20.20
CA THR A 483 -0.08 43.74 -20.65
C THR A 483 -1.29 42.86 -20.98
N GLY A 484 -1.09 41.73 -21.69
CA GLY A 484 -2.20 40.84 -22.05
C GLY A 484 -2.96 40.33 -20.82
N LEU A 485 -2.22 39.91 -19.79
CA LEU A 485 -2.78 39.52 -18.49
C LEU A 485 -3.53 40.70 -17.84
N LYS A 486 -2.94 41.90 -17.80
CA LYS A 486 -3.57 43.09 -17.18
C LYS A 486 -4.83 43.54 -17.91
N LEU A 487 -4.88 43.42 -19.24
CA LEU A 487 -6.07 43.74 -20.05
C LEU A 487 -7.24 42.83 -19.66
N VAL A 488 -6.99 41.53 -19.55
CA VAL A 488 -8.01 40.57 -19.13
C VAL A 488 -8.43 40.84 -17.69
N LEU A 489 -7.48 40.95 -16.75
CA LEU A 489 -7.81 41.22 -15.34
C LEU A 489 -8.62 42.51 -15.15
N ALA A 490 -8.29 43.60 -15.85
CA ALA A 490 -9.05 44.84 -15.80
C ALA A 490 -10.50 44.67 -16.29
N ALA A 491 -10.72 43.84 -17.31
CA ALA A 491 -12.06 43.51 -17.79
C ALA A 491 -12.83 42.58 -16.82
N LEU A 492 -12.12 41.70 -16.09
CA LEU A 492 -12.72 40.84 -15.07
C LEU A 492 -13.09 41.60 -13.79
N ASP A 493 -12.24 42.56 -13.38
CA ASP A 493 -12.47 43.41 -12.21
C ASP A 493 -13.57 44.45 -12.45
N GLY A 494 -13.70 44.94 -13.70
CA GLY A 494 -14.78 45.81 -14.16
C GLY A 494 -15.48 45.26 -15.41
N PRO A 495 -16.51 44.40 -15.27
CA PRO A 495 -17.17 43.79 -16.43
C PRO A 495 -17.81 44.80 -17.40
N THR A 496 -18.22 45.98 -16.92
CA THR A 496 -18.83 47.06 -17.72
C THR A 496 -17.80 48.11 -18.13
N ALA A 497 -17.88 48.62 -19.36
CA ALA A 497 -16.89 49.55 -19.93
C ALA A 497 -16.59 50.79 -19.05
N ALA A 498 -17.61 51.35 -18.39
CA ALA A 498 -17.47 52.55 -17.55
C ALA A 498 -16.64 52.36 -16.27
N VAL A 499 -16.49 51.12 -15.78
CA VAL A 499 -15.85 50.80 -14.48
C VAL A 499 -14.48 50.14 -14.66
N ARG A 500 -14.07 49.86 -15.90
CA ARG A 500 -12.78 49.21 -16.20
C ARG A 500 -11.60 50.10 -15.84
N GLY A 501 -10.62 49.52 -15.15
CA GLY A 501 -9.32 50.15 -14.94
C GLY A 501 -8.57 50.37 -16.27
N LYS A 502 -7.73 51.41 -16.33
CA LYS A 502 -6.84 51.65 -17.47
C LYS A 502 -5.60 50.76 -17.39
N VAL A 503 -5.12 50.28 -18.53
CA VAL A 503 -3.86 49.51 -18.63
C VAL A 503 -2.87 50.30 -19.48
N ASN A 504 -1.70 50.59 -18.91
CA ASN A 504 -0.68 51.45 -19.52
C ASN A 504 -1.23 52.81 -20.01
N GLY A 505 -2.18 53.39 -19.26
CA GLY A 505 -2.83 54.66 -19.59
C GLY A 505 -3.95 54.58 -20.64
N HIS A 506 -4.19 53.41 -21.25
CA HIS A 506 -5.22 53.22 -22.27
C HIS A 506 -6.51 52.64 -21.69
N GLU A 507 -7.64 53.05 -22.28
CA GLU A 507 -8.97 52.48 -21.99
C GLU A 507 -9.06 51.05 -22.52
N VAL A 508 -9.45 50.11 -21.65
CA VAL A 508 -9.60 48.69 -21.97
C VAL A 508 -10.99 48.43 -22.55
N VAL A 509 -11.02 47.71 -23.67
CA VAL A 509 -12.26 47.29 -24.32
C VAL A 509 -12.25 45.79 -24.58
N VAL A 510 -13.43 45.19 -24.48
CA VAL A 510 -13.66 43.78 -24.82
C VAL A 510 -14.53 43.73 -26.06
N ARG A 511 -14.21 42.83 -26.98
CA ARG A 511 -14.93 42.63 -28.23
C ARG A 511 -15.43 41.19 -28.29
N GLN A 512 -16.63 40.98 -28.83
CA GLN A 512 -17.07 39.66 -29.25
C GLN A 512 -16.64 39.45 -30.70
N LEU A 513 -16.09 38.29 -31.02
CA LEU A 513 -15.77 37.98 -32.41
C LEU A 513 -17.03 37.56 -33.15
N GLN A 514 -17.18 38.08 -34.37
CA GLN A 514 -18.33 37.82 -35.23
C GLN A 514 -17.82 37.35 -36.59
N TRP A 515 -18.46 36.32 -37.12
CA TRP A 515 -18.23 35.77 -38.46
C TRP A 515 -19.51 35.98 -39.28
N GLY A 516 -19.45 36.89 -40.27
CA GLY A 516 -20.64 37.31 -41.00
C GLY A 516 -21.62 38.03 -40.06
N ASP A 517 -22.87 37.57 -40.01
CA ASP A 517 -23.90 38.13 -39.12
C ASP A 517 -23.98 37.42 -37.76
N SER A 518 -23.15 36.39 -37.53
CA SER A 518 -23.21 35.53 -36.35
C SER A 518 -22.06 35.78 -35.38
N VAL A 519 -22.41 36.19 -34.15
CA VAL A 519 -21.46 36.30 -33.04
C VAL A 519 -21.04 34.92 -32.58
N LEU A 520 -19.73 34.69 -32.43
CA LEU A 520 -19.16 33.43 -31.96
C LEU A 520 -19.45 33.24 -30.46
N LYS A 521 -19.97 32.07 -30.08
CA LYS A 521 -20.61 31.84 -28.77
C LYS A 521 -19.71 31.97 -27.54
N GLU A 522 -18.40 31.84 -27.69
CA GLU A 522 -17.45 31.79 -26.57
C GLU A 522 -16.19 32.65 -26.73
N LEU A 523 -15.96 33.24 -27.91
CA LEU A 523 -14.71 33.93 -28.20
C LEU A 523 -14.79 35.42 -27.84
N LEU A 524 -13.85 35.85 -27.00
CA LEU A 524 -13.68 37.25 -26.61
C LEU A 524 -12.29 37.76 -27.01
N ALA A 525 -12.20 39.02 -27.39
CA ALA A 525 -10.95 39.70 -27.66
C ALA A 525 -10.79 40.92 -26.75
N PHE A 526 -9.70 40.97 -26.01
CA PHE A 526 -9.33 42.03 -25.07
C PHE A 526 -8.28 42.93 -25.72
N GLY A 527 -8.46 44.24 -25.64
CA GLY A 527 -7.51 45.19 -26.20
C GLY A 527 -7.74 46.60 -25.70
N VAL A 528 -7.06 47.56 -26.32
CA VAL A 528 -7.27 48.98 -26.05
C VAL A 528 -8.30 49.57 -27.01
N LYS A 529 -8.97 50.66 -26.59
CA LYS A 529 -9.96 51.37 -27.41
C LYS A 529 -9.35 51.94 -28.69
N MET A 530 -8.19 52.58 -28.58
CA MET A 530 -7.42 53.10 -29.72
C MET A 530 -6.46 52.03 -30.24
N THR A 531 -6.95 51.13 -31.09
CA THR A 531 -6.15 50.05 -31.71
C THR A 531 -4.95 50.55 -32.53
N ALA A 532 -4.98 51.80 -33.02
CA ALA A 532 -3.83 52.43 -33.66
C ALA A 532 -2.65 52.65 -32.68
N SER A 533 -2.93 52.90 -31.40
CA SER A 533 -1.90 53.07 -30.36
C SER A 533 -1.28 51.74 -29.95
N ARG A 534 -2.02 50.63 -30.07
CA ARG A 534 -1.54 49.27 -29.81
C ARG A 534 -2.29 48.27 -30.70
N PRO A 535 -1.73 47.87 -31.85
CA PRO A 535 -2.36 46.92 -32.76
C PRO A 535 -2.17 45.47 -32.28
N SER A 536 -2.66 45.17 -31.07
CA SER A 536 -2.60 43.83 -30.47
C SER A 536 -3.91 43.47 -29.75
N LEU A 537 -4.28 42.20 -29.77
CA LEU A 537 -5.43 41.65 -29.03
C LEU A 537 -5.00 40.43 -28.22
N THR A 538 -5.51 40.32 -27.00
CA THR A 538 -5.47 39.07 -26.23
C THR A 538 -6.79 38.35 -26.44
N LEU A 539 -6.78 37.12 -26.96
CA LEU A 539 -7.98 36.35 -27.26
C LEU A 539 -8.25 35.33 -26.18
N TYR A 540 -9.52 35.16 -25.83
CA TYR A 540 -10.04 34.01 -25.10
C TYR A 540 -10.57 32.98 -26.09
N THR A 541 -9.95 31.81 -26.11
CA THR A 541 -10.21 30.71 -27.05
C THR A 541 -10.35 29.40 -26.27
N PRO A 542 -11.45 29.22 -25.51
CA PRO A 542 -11.65 28.03 -24.68
C PRO A 542 -11.75 26.76 -25.55
N GLY A 543 -11.09 25.69 -25.09
CA GLY A 543 -11.12 24.39 -25.78
C GLY A 543 -10.41 24.35 -27.14
N ALA A 544 -9.60 25.35 -27.47
CA ALA A 544 -8.86 25.38 -28.73
C ALA A 544 -7.93 24.15 -28.87
N PRO A 545 -7.82 23.56 -30.08
CA PRO A 545 -7.13 22.29 -30.31
C PRO A 545 -5.61 22.33 -30.10
N ASP A 546 -5.02 23.52 -30.05
CA ASP A 546 -3.61 23.72 -29.70
C ASP A 546 -3.34 23.82 -28.20
N GLY A 547 -4.39 23.70 -27.37
CA GLY A 547 -4.31 23.73 -25.91
C GLY A 547 -4.26 25.13 -25.29
N LYS A 548 -4.24 26.21 -26.10
CA LYS A 548 -4.11 27.58 -25.60
C LYS A 548 -5.48 28.21 -25.34
N THR A 549 -5.82 28.38 -24.07
CA THR A 549 -7.08 29.04 -23.65
C THR A 549 -7.02 30.56 -23.83
N PHE A 550 -5.84 31.15 -23.64
CA PHE A 550 -5.57 32.53 -24.02
C PHE A 550 -4.37 32.61 -24.96
N ARG A 551 -4.36 33.62 -25.83
CA ARG A 551 -3.27 33.87 -26.77
C ARG A 551 -3.23 35.34 -27.18
N ASP A 552 -2.05 35.85 -27.48
CA ASP A 552 -1.91 37.20 -28.04
C ASP A 552 -1.78 37.18 -29.56
N VAL A 553 -2.42 38.15 -30.21
CA VAL A 553 -2.34 38.43 -31.64
C VAL A 553 -1.79 39.84 -31.81
N ASP A 554 -0.58 39.94 -32.37
CA ASP A 554 0.10 41.20 -32.65
C ASP A 554 0.14 41.46 -34.15
N ALA A 555 -0.18 42.69 -34.57
CA ALA A 555 -0.09 43.11 -35.95
C ALA A 555 0.78 44.35 -36.11
N ALA A 556 1.35 44.55 -37.30
CA ALA A 556 2.19 45.71 -37.59
C ALA A 556 1.41 47.04 -37.62
N SER A 557 0.08 46.98 -37.80
CA SER A 557 -0.80 48.14 -37.81
C SER A 557 -2.24 47.73 -37.48
N ALA A 558 -3.09 48.70 -37.11
CA ALA A 558 -4.50 48.45 -36.86
C ALA A 558 -5.24 47.84 -38.07
N ARG A 559 -4.83 48.19 -39.30
CA ARG A 559 -5.40 47.62 -40.54
C ARG A 559 -5.00 46.17 -40.77
N ALA A 560 -3.85 45.75 -40.26
CA ALA A 560 -3.37 44.37 -40.41
C ALA A 560 -3.92 43.42 -39.33
N LEU A 561 -4.51 43.97 -38.27
CA LEU A 561 -4.93 43.21 -37.09
C LEU A 561 -5.99 42.15 -37.38
N GLU A 562 -7.01 42.47 -38.19
CA GLU A 562 -8.07 41.53 -38.57
C GLU A 562 -7.53 40.39 -39.45
N LEU A 563 -6.63 40.70 -40.38
CA LEU A 563 -5.97 39.69 -41.20
C LEU A 563 -5.11 38.73 -40.36
N THR A 564 -4.32 39.26 -39.43
CA THR A 564 -3.49 38.44 -38.52
C THR A 564 -4.35 37.62 -37.57
N LEU A 565 -5.48 38.16 -37.11
CA LEU A 565 -6.47 37.44 -36.31
C LEU A 565 -7.04 36.25 -37.09
N ALA A 566 -7.50 36.47 -38.33
CA ALA A 566 -8.00 35.40 -39.19
C ALA A 566 -6.94 34.32 -39.41
N GLN A 567 -5.72 34.70 -39.80
CA GLN A 567 -4.60 33.78 -39.99
C GLN A 567 -4.28 32.96 -38.73
N THR A 568 -4.40 33.57 -37.55
CA THR A 568 -4.14 32.88 -36.26
C THR A 568 -5.21 31.84 -35.97
N LEU A 569 -6.49 32.19 -36.14
CA LEU A 569 -7.62 31.30 -35.83
C LEU A 569 -7.91 30.25 -36.91
N THR A 570 -7.35 30.38 -38.11
CA THR A 570 -7.46 29.38 -39.18
C THR A 570 -6.13 28.71 -39.52
N ALA A 571 -5.09 28.89 -38.69
CA ALA A 571 -3.73 28.40 -38.95
C ALA A 571 -3.66 26.88 -39.26
N THR A 572 -4.54 26.09 -38.65
CA THR A 572 -4.65 24.64 -38.90
C THR A 572 -6.09 24.24 -39.22
N SER A 573 -6.26 23.08 -39.88
CA SER A 573 -7.58 22.52 -40.17
C SER A 573 -8.36 22.18 -38.90
N GLN A 574 -7.67 21.77 -37.82
CA GLN A 574 -8.30 21.52 -36.52
C GLN A 574 -8.80 22.83 -35.90
N MET A 575 -7.99 23.90 -35.96
CA MET A 575 -8.39 25.22 -35.46
C MET A 575 -9.58 25.79 -36.24
N THR A 576 -9.60 25.59 -37.57
CA THR A 576 -10.71 26.03 -38.42
C THR A 576 -12.01 25.31 -38.07
N ARG A 577 -11.98 23.99 -37.84
CA ARG A 577 -13.17 23.24 -37.40
C ARG A 577 -13.66 23.66 -36.02
N TRP A 578 -12.72 23.87 -35.10
CA TRP A 578 -13.04 24.41 -33.79
C TRP A 578 -13.67 25.81 -33.91
N LEU A 579 -13.18 26.66 -34.81
CA LEU A 579 -13.77 27.98 -35.05
C LEU A 579 -15.20 27.87 -35.62
N ILE A 580 -15.43 26.98 -36.58
CA ILE A 580 -16.77 26.70 -37.13
C ILE A 580 -17.71 26.25 -36.01
N SER A 581 -17.28 25.39 -35.08
CA SER A 581 -18.17 24.90 -34.00
C SER A 581 -18.63 25.97 -33.00
N HIS A 582 -18.09 27.19 -33.09
CA HIS A 582 -18.53 28.36 -32.34
C HIS A 582 -19.61 29.19 -33.05
N LEU A 583 -19.96 28.86 -34.29
CA LEU A 583 -21.15 29.38 -34.99
C LEU A 583 -22.43 28.71 -34.48
N PRO A 584 -23.61 29.29 -34.70
CA PRO A 584 -24.87 28.57 -34.47
C PRO A 584 -25.01 27.41 -35.47
N LEU A 585 -25.86 26.44 -35.12
CA LEU A 585 -25.89 25.15 -35.81
C LEU A 585 -26.22 25.27 -37.31
N LEU A 586 -27.09 26.19 -37.71
CA LEU A 586 -27.41 26.39 -39.14
C LEU A 586 -26.20 26.91 -39.93
N GLU A 587 -25.51 27.92 -39.41
CA GLU A 587 -24.36 28.53 -40.06
C GLU A 587 -23.17 27.56 -40.10
N GLN A 588 -23.05 26.66 -39.13
CA GLN A 588 -22.12 25.54 -39.23
C GLN A 588 -22.40 24.66 -40.46
N ALA A 589 -23.69 24.42 -40.75
CA ALA A 589 -24.11 23.54 -41.83
C ALA A 589 -23.80 24.17 -43.16
N GLU A 590 -24.10 25.46 -43.31
CA GLU A 590 -23.80 26.25 -44.52
C GLU A 590 -22.28 26.32 -44.78
N GLN A 591 -21.50 26.59 -43.74
CA GLN A 591 -20.04 26.63 -43.83
C GLN A 591 -19.43 25.27 -44.18
N LEU A 592 -20.07 24.17 -43.78
CA LEU A 592 -19.63 22.81 -44.14
C LEU A 592 -20.18 22.34 -45.50
N ALA A 593 -21.39 22.75 -45.88
CA ALA A 593 -22.04 22.40 -47.14
C ALA A 593 -21.41 23.12 -48.34
N SER A 594 -20.98 24.38 -48.16
CA SER A 594 -20.20 25.14 -49.17
C SER A 594 -18.84 24.51 -49.53
N LEU A 595 -18.46 23.43 -48.85
CA LEU A 595 -17.24 22.65 -49.07
C LEU A 595 -17.41 21.50 -50.07
N VAL A 596 -18.64 21.13 -50.43
CA VAL A 596 -18.95 20.03 -51.37
C VAL A 596 -19.04 20.58 -52.79
N VAL A 597 -18.27 20.01 -53.73
CA VAL A 597 -18.34 20.41 -55.15
C VAL A 597 -19.55 19.73 -55.81
N ALA A 598 -20.51 20.52 -56.28
CA ALA A 598 -21.50 20.06 -57.24
C ALA A 598 -20.81 19.85 -58.60
N SER A 599 -20.39 18.62 -58.91
CA SER A 599 -19.95 18.25 -60.26
C SER A 599 -20.70 16.99 -60.68
N GLU A 600 -21.51 17.12 -61.74
CA GLU A 600 -22.45 16.10 -62.23
C GLU A 600 -21.74 14.92 -62.94
N GLU A 601 -20.47 15.04 -63.33
CA GLU A 601 -19.82 14.09 -64.25
C GLU A 601 -18.74 13.17 -63.65
N LEU A 602 -18.60 13.11 -62.33
CA LEU A 602 -17.61 12.23 -61.70
C LEU A 602 -18.21 10.87 -61.27
N THR A 603 -17.45 9.80 -61.51
CA THR A 603 -17.80 8.46 -61.03
C THR A 603 -17.78 8.42 -59.50
N PRO A 604 -18.55 7.51 -58.85
CA PRO A 604 -18.64 7.41 -57.39
C PRO A 604 -17.26 7.31 -56.70
N ASP A 605 -16.35 6.51 -57.25
CA ASP A 605 -14.99 6.33 -56.72
C ASP A 605 -14.12 7.58 -56.86
N GLU A 606 -14.27 8.34 -57.95
CA GLU A 606 -13.55 9.60 -58.15
C GLU A 606 -14.09 10.71 -57.23
N LYS A 607 -15.41 10.75 -57.00
CA LYS A 607 -16.05 11.61 -55.98
C LYS A 607 -15.49 11.28 -54.59
N ILE A 608 -15.46 10.01 -54.21
CA ILE A 608 -14.93 9.55 -52.92
C ILE A 608 -13.45 9.95 -52.75
N LYS A 609 -12.61 9.72 -53.76
CA LYS A 609 -11.17 9.99 -53.70
C LYS A 609 -10.85 11.49 -53.67
N GLN A 610 -11.56 12.31 -54.46
CA GLN A 610 -11.42 13.77 -54.42
C GLN A 610 -11.98 14.38 -53.13
N VAL A 611 -13.11 13.87 -52.61
CA VAL A 611 -13.71 14.36 -51.37
C VAL A 611 -12.77 14.12 -50.19
N THR A 612 -12.10 12.97 -50.12
CA THR A 612 -11.25 12.61 -48.96
C THR A 612 -9.92 13.36 -48.92
N GLN A 613 -9.28 13.62 -50.07
CA GLN A 613 -7.96 14.25 -50.15
C GLN A 613 -8.01 15.77 -50.41
N SER A 614 -9.02 16.30 -51.09
CA SER A 614 -9.06 17.72 -51.51
C SER A 614 -9.96 18.62 -50.65
N VAL A 615 -11.00 18.08 -50.01
CA VAL A 615 -11.96 18.89 -49.24
C VAL A 615 -11.31 19.50 -48.01
N PHE A 616 -10.43 18.79 -47.30
CA PHE A 616 -9.86 19.32 -46.04
C PHE A 616 -8.84 20.44 -46.23
N ALA A 617 -8.05 20.42 -47.31
CA ALA A 617 -7.13 21.51 -47.63
C ALA A 617 -7.90 22.73 -48.19
N ARG A 618 -8.82 22.50 -49.14
CA ARG A 618 -9.65 23.56 -49.73
C ARG A 618 -10.64 24.17 -48.74
N ALA A 619 -11.13 23.40 -47.76
CA ALA A 619 -12.01 23.88 -46.70
C ALA A 619 -11.30 24.84 -45.77
N LYS A 620 -10.04 24.54 -45.42
CA LYS A 620 -9.21 25.47 -44.66
C LYS A 620 -9.04 26.77 -45.44
N ASP A 621 -8.63 26.70 -46.71
CA ASP A 621 -8.34 27.90 -47.50
C ASP A 621 -9.59 28.76 -47.76
N ARG A 622 -10.74 28.14 -48.07
CA ARG A 622 -12.01 28.88 -48.26
C ARG A 622 -12.61 29.43 -46.98
N ALA A 623 -12.63 28.65 -45.90
CA ALA A 623 -13.12 29.15 -44.61
C ALA A 623 -12.19 30.25 -44.07
N GLN A 624 -10.88 30.15 -44.32
CA GLN A 624 -9.93 31.23 -44.04
C GLN A 624 -10.22 32.48 -44.87
N ASP A 625 -10.46 32.35 -46.18
CA ASP A 625 -10.78 33.48 -47.04
C ASP A 625 -12.13 34.12 -46.69
N ASP A 626 -13.15 33.31 -46.38
CA ASP A 626 -14.48 33.77 -45.98
C ASP A 626 -14.43 34.45 -44.61
N PHE A 627 -13.82 33.81 -43.62
CA PHE A 627 -13.63 34.38 -42.29
C PHE A 627 -12.81 35.67 -42.38
N ALA A 628 -11.71 35.70 -43.14
CA ALA A 628 -10.92 36.92 -43.30
C ALA A 628 -11.69 38.08 -43.97
N LYS A 629 -12.68 37.78 -44.83
CA LYS A 629 -13.52 38.80 -45.50
C LYS A 629 -14.66 39.30 -44.63
N THR A 630 -15.17 38.45 -43.74
CA THR A 630 -16.44 38.68 -43.02
C THR A 630 -16.26 38.80 -41.50
N ILE A 631 -15.03 38.65 -41.00
CA ILE A 631 -14.72 38.83 -39.58
C ILE A 631 -14.99 40.28 -39.16
N SER A 632 -15.68 40.43 -38.05
CA SER A 632 -15.78 41.69 -37.34
C SER A 632 -15.63 41.47 -35.83
N SER A 633 -15.30 42.53 -35.10
CA SER A 633 -15.06 42.47 -33.65
C SER A 633 -15.74 43.63 -32.91
N PRO A 634 -17.09 43.67 -32.89
CA PRO A 634 -17.83 44.73 -32.21
C PRO A 634 -17.45 44.84 -30.73
N VAL A 635 -17.37 46.08 -30.23
CA VAL A 635 -17.07 46.37 -28.83
C VAL A 635 -18.30 46.11 -27.96
N VAL A 636 -18.10 45.45 -26.82
CA VAL A 636 -19.12 45.24 -25.81
C VAL A 636 -19.14 46.42 -24.85
N GLU A 637 -20.14 47.29 -25.00
CA GLU A 637 -20.36 48.47 -24.15
C GLU A 637 -20.93 48.10 -22.76
N GLY A 638 -21.78 47.07 -22.71
CA GLY A 638 -22.39 46.56 -21.47
C GLY A 638 -21.50 45.62 -20.66
N ASP A 639 -22.14 44.87 -19.76
CA ASP A 639 -21.49 43.78 -19.02
C ASP A 639 -21.11 42.65 -19.98
N VAL A 640 -19.81 42.29 -20.00
CA VAL A 640 -19.24 41.28 -20.90
C VAL A 640 -19.84 39.90 -20.69
N PHE A 641 -20.06 39.48 -19.44
CA PHE A 641 -20.59 38.15 -19.15
C PHE A 641 -22.08 38.08 -19.46
N LYS A 642 -22.81 39.18 -19.25
CA LYS A 642 -24.20 39.26 -19.70
C LYS A 642 -24.29 39.15 -21.23
N ALA A 643 -23.46 39.87 -21.97
CA ALA A 643 -23.41 39.79 -23.43
C ALA A 643 -23.08 38.36 -23.90
N LEU A 644 -22.09 37.71 -23.29
CA LEU A 644 -21.73 36.32 -23.58
C LEU A 644 -22.89 35.34 -23.31
N HIS A 645 -23.58 35.50 -22.18
CA HIS A 645 -24.73 34.69 -21.82
C HIS A 645 -25.87 34.83 -22.83
N GLU A 646 -26.21 36.07 -23.24
CA GLU A 646 -27.25 36.32 -24.24
C GLU A 646 -26.86 35.78 -25.63
N THR A 647 -25.58 35.80 -26.00
CA THR A 647 -25.10 35.12 -27.21
C THR A 647 -25.36 33.61 -27.13
N GLN A 648 -25.06 32.97 -26.00
CA GLN A 648 -25.31 31.52 -25.84
C GLN A 648 -26.79 31.17 -25.83
N ILE A 649 -27.66 32.01 -25.25
CA ILE A 649 -29.12 31.86 -25.37
C ILE A 649 -29.55 31.95 -26.83
N THR A 650 -29.06 32.96 -27.56
CA THR A 650 -29.40 33.15 -28.97
C THR A 650 -29.01 31.94 -29.82
N HIS A 651 -27.83 31.37 -29.58
CA HIS A 651 -27.40 30.12 -30.22
C HIS A 651 -28.31 28.95 -29.84
N GLY A 652 -28.65 28.81 -28.56
CA GLY A 652 -29.58 27.77 -28.09
C GLY A 652 -30.94 27.87 -28.77
N ILE A 653 -31.50 29.07 -28.91
CA ILE A 653 -32.77 29.31 -29.63
C ILE A 653 -32.65 28.93 -31.09
N LYS A 654 -31.60 29.37 -31.80
CA LYS A 654 -31.36 28.96 -33.20
C LYS A 654 -31.26 27.44 -33.35
N THR A 655 -30.68 26.73 -32.37
CA THR A 655 -30.64 25.26 -32.36
C THR A 655 -32.02 24.66 -32.12
N VAL A 656 -32.83 25.21 -31.22
CA VAL A 656 -34.23 24.78 -31.00
C VAL A 656 -35.06 24.93 -32.27
N ASP A 657 -34.95 26.09 -32.94
CA ASP A 657 -35.66 26.38 -34.19
C ASP A 657 -35.26 25.42 -35.32
N MET A 658 -34.04 24.88 -35.27
CA MET A 658 -33.53 23.92 -36.24
C MET A 658 -33.96 22.48 -35.94
N LEU A 659 -34.09 22.11 -34.66
CA LEU A 659 -34.37 20.73 -34.23
C LEU A 659 -35.85 20.44 -33.96
N THR A 660 -36.68 21.48 -33.87
CA THR A 660 -38.12 21.36 -33.61
C THR A 660 -38.92 22.20 -34.60
N VAL A 661 -40.22 21.95 -34.73
CA VAL A 661 -41.08 22.75 -35.64
C VAL A 661 -42.42 23.09 -35.03
N THR A 662 -42.93 24.26 -35.40
CA THR A 662 -44.27 24.70 -35.05
C THR A 662 -45.34 24.04 -35.92
N ASN A 663 -46.61 24.10 -35.49
CA ASN A 663 -47.75 23.61 -36.27
C ASN A 663 -47.82 24.25 -37.67
N ALA A 664 -47.35 25.50 -37.81
CA ALA A 664 -47.41 26.29 -39.05
C ALA A 664 -46.23 26.01 -39.98
N GLU A 665 -45.06 25.66 -39.43
CA GLU A 665 -43.83 25.46 -40.19
C GLU A 665 -43.58 24.01 -40.58
N ARG A 666 -44.35 23.06 -40.03
CA ARG A 666 -44.17 21.62 -40.28
C ARG A 666 -44.06 21.26 -41.76
N ASP A 667 -44.91 21.87 -42.57
CA ASP A 667 -45.02 21.64 -44.02
C ASP A 667 -44.21 22.67 -44.85
N SER A 668 -43.40 23.52 -44.20
CA SER A 668 -42.52 24.47 -44.88
C SER A 668 -41.26 23.79 -45.40
N ALA A 669 -40.95 24.02 -46.68
CA ALA A 669 -39.70 23.58 -47.30
C ALA A 669 -38.46 24.08 -46.55
N SER A 670 -38.49 25.30 -45.98
CA SER A 670 -37.37 25.85 -45.22
C SER A 670 -37.10 25.10 -43.91
N ALA A 671 -38.15 24.69 -43.19
CA ALA A 671 -38.05 23.96 -41.94
C ALA A 671 -37.64 22.49 -42.17
N GLN A 672 -38.03 21.92 -43.32
CA GLN A 672 -37.56 20.60 -43.76
C GLN A 672 -36.06 20.63 -44.10
N GLU A 673 -35.60 21.61 -44.89
CA GLU A 673 -34.19 21.75 -45.26
C GLU A 673 -33.29 22.10 -44.06
N GLY A 674 -33.78 22.93 -43.13
CA GLY A 674 -33.08 23.22 -41.87
C GLY A 674 -32.84 21.97 -41.01
N ARG A 675 -33.84 21.11 -40.86
CA ARG A 675 -33.72 19.83 -40.12
C ARG A 675 -32.77 18.86 -40.82
N ARG A 676 -32.87 18.75 -42.14
CA ARG A 676 -31.95 17.96 -42.97
C ARG A 676 -30.49 18.36 -42.74
N SER A 677 -30.23 19.66 -42.72
CA SER A 677 -28.92 20.24 -42.44
C SER A 677 -28.44 19.95 -41.01
N ALA A 678 -29.35 19.95 -40.03
CA ALA A 678 -29.04 19.67 -38.62
C ALA A 678 -28.60 18.21 -38.41
N VAL A 679 -29.28 17.27 -39.08
CA VAL A 679 -28.91 15.85 -39.09
C VAL A 679 -27.53 15.69 -39.73
N MET A 680 -27.27 16.27 -40.90
CA MET A 680 -25.95 16.20 -41.54
C MET A 680 -24.82 16.67 -40.60
N LEU A 681 -25.07 17.72 -39.81
CA LEU A 681 -24.12 18.23 -38.84
C LEU A 681 -23.96 17.41 -37.58
N LEU A 682 -25.03 16.95 -36.94
CA LEU A 682 -24.92 16.13 -35.74
C LEU A 682 -24.20 14.82 -36.05
N THR A 683 -24.46 14.28 -37.23
CA THR A 683 -23.82 13.09 -37.75
C THR A 683 -22.38 13.34 -38.22
N GLY A 684 -22.12 14.51 -38.81
CA GLY A 684 -20.78 15.00 -39.12
C GLY A 684 -19.96 15.35 -37.87
N ALA A 685 -20.58 15.86 -36.81
CA ALA A 685 -19.95 16.26 -35.55
C ALA A 685 -19.42 15.03 -34.79
N MET A 686 -20.09 13.88 -34.90
CA MET A 686 -19.56 12.58 -34.45
C MET A 686 -18.23 12.20 -35.14
N SER A 687 -17.93 12.76 -36.32
CA SER A 687 -16.62 12.65 -36.98
C SER A 687 -15.65 13.80 -36.68
N MET A 688 -16.12 14.90 -36.08
CA MET A 688 -15.35 16.14 -35.87
C MET A 688 -14.84 16.35 -34.44
N PHE A 689 -15.39 15.67 -33.42
CA PHE A 689 -14.89 15.80 -32.05
C PHE A 689 -13.61 14.99 -31.80
N PRO A 690 -12.51 15.63 -31.36
CA PRO A 690 -11.35 14.93 -30.82
C PRO A 690 -11.61 14.57 -29.35
N ALA A 691 -12.42 13.54 -29.08
CA ALA A 691 -12.33 12.85 -27.80
C ALA A 691 -11.13 11.88 -27.86
N GLY A 692 -9.98 12.32 -27.34
CA GLY A 692 -8.81 11.52 -26.96
C GLY A 692 -8.32 10.41 -27.91
N ARG A 693 -7.30 10.70 -28.73
CA ARG A 693 -6.31 9.80 -29.40
C ARG A 693 -6.70 8.43 -30.02
N LEU A 694 -7.92 7.90 -29.92
CA LEU A 694 -8.36 6.66 -30.57
C LEU A 694 -9.14 6.89 -31.89
N GLY A 695 -9.64 8.10 -32.14
CA GLY A 695 -10.34 8.43 -33.41
C GLY A 695 -9.45 8.68 -34.64
N GLY A 696 -8.13 8.45 -34.54
CA GLY A 696 -7.13 9.00 -35.46
C GLY A 696 -7.12 8.46 -36.90
N LEU A 697 -7.73 7.31 -37.17
CA LEU A 697 -7.79 6.73 -38.52
C LEU A 697 -9.23 6.54 -39.04
N LEU A 698 -10.18 6.17 -38.18
CA LEU A 698 -11.59 6.05 -38.57
C LEU A 698 -12.24 7.40 -38.87
N GLY A 699 -11.95 8.44 -38.07
CA GLY A 699 -12.48 9.80 -38.25
C GLY A 699 -11.85 10.62 -39.37
N ARG A 700 -10.73 10.17 -39.97
CA ARG A 700 -9.96 10.98 -40.93
C ARG A 700 -10.10 10.60 -42.40
N ALA A 701 -10.53 9.37 -42.71
CA ALA A 701 -10.58 8.91 -44.10
C ALA A 701 -11.88 8.19 -44.49
N ILE A 702 -12.65 7.66 -43.53
CA ILE A 702 -13.75 6.72 -43.80
C ILE A 702 -15.10 7.29 -43.34
N LEU A 703 -15.17 7.93 -42.17
CA LEU A 703 -16.40 8.54 -41.68
C LEU A 703 -16.98 9.67 -42.55
N PRO A 704 -16.19 10.56 -43.18
CA PRO A 704 -16.76 11.62 -44.03
C PRO A 704 -17.38 11.09 -45.34
N THR A 705 -16.80 10.03 -45.91
CA THR A 705 -17.28 9.37 -47.14
C THR A 705 -18.48 8.47 -46.87
N MET A 706 -18.52 7.80 -45.71
CA MET A 706 -19.68 7.02 -45.26
C MET A 706 -20.82 7.90 -44.74
N ALA A 707 -20.53 9.01 -44.05
CA ALA A 707 -21.55 9.94 -43.57
C ALA A 707 -22.24 10.69 -44.71
N ALA A 708 -21.52 11.02 -45.80
CA ALA A 708 -22.13 11.61 -46.98
C ALA A 708 -23.05 10.62 -47.73
N GLY A 709 -22.68 9.33 -47.84
CA GLY A 709 -23.52 8.30 -48.46
C GLY A 709 -24.73 7.87 -47.62
N ALA A 710 -24.54 7.69 -46.31
CA ALA A 710 -25.59 7.30 -45.38
C ALA A 710 -26.51 8.46 -44.97
N ALA A 711 -26.03 9.72 -45.01
CA ALA A 711 -26.92 10.88 -44.89
C ALA A 711 -27.87 10.93 -46.09
N VAL A 712 -27.39 10.71 -47.32
CA VAL A 712 -28.25 10.71 -48.51
C VAL A 712 -29.36 9.65 -48.43
N SER A 713 -29.10 8.46 -47.87
CA SER A 713 -30.13 7.42 -47.67
C SER A 713 -31.06 7.65 -46.47
N ALA A 714 -30.61 8.32 -45.41
CA ALA A 714 -31.44 8.65 -44.23
C ALA A 714 -32.37 9.85 -44.47
N ILE A 715 -32.07 10.67 -45.49
CA ILE A 715 -32.77 11.91 -45.84
C ILE A 715 -34.09 11.68 -46.61
N ASP A 716 -34.32 10.48 -47.16
CA ASP A 716 -35.50 10.19 -47.99
C ASP A 716 -36.83 10.05 -47.19
N SER A 717 -36.79 10.23 -45.85
CA SER A 717 -37.99 10.27 -44.99
C SER A 717 -38.26 11.69 -44.44
N GLU A 718 -38.86 12.54 -45.27
CA GLU A 718 -39.20 13.96 -44.98
C GLU A 718 -40.09 14.15 -43.71
N GLY A 719 -40.65 13.05 -43.20
CA GLY A 719 -41.52 12.99 -42.02
C GLY A 719 -40.88 12.55 -40.69
N GLY A 720 -39.58 12.17 -40.65
CA GLY A 720 -38.87 11.56 -39.51
C GLY A 720 -38.77 12.38 -38.20
N SER A 721 -38.38 11.75 -37.08
CA SER A 721 -37.87 12.42 -35.87
C SER A 721 -36.34 12.35 -35.85
N LEU A 722 -35.68 13.22 -35.05
CA LEU A 722 -34.22 13.21 -34.94
C LEU A 722 -33.68 11.83 -34.54
N HIS A 723 -34.31 11.17 -33.57
CA HIS A 723 -33.94 9.83 -33.11
C HIS A 723 -34.11 8.77 -34.22
N GLN A 724 -35.18 8.85 -35.00
CA GLN A 724 -35.43 7.95 -36.14
C GLN A 724 -34.38 8.14 -37.24
N TRP A 725 -34.07 9.37 -37.62
CA TRP A 725 -33.03 9.67 -38.60
C TRP A 725 -31.64 9.19 -38.15
N THR A 726 -31.34 9.33 -36.86
CA THR A 726 -30.07 8.86 -36.27
C THR A 726 -29.99 7.33 -36.27
N HIS A 727 -31.10 6.65 -35.94
CA HIS A 727 -31.20 5.20 -35.96
C HIS A 727 -31.14 4.63 -37.39
N ASP A 728 -31.83 5.23 -38.36
CA ASP A 728 -31.81 4.83 -39.77
C ASP A 728 -30.42 5.06 -40.39
N PHE A 729 -29.73 6.12 -39.97
CA PHE A 729 -28.33 6.35 -40.31
C PHE A 729 -27.39 5.26 -39.73
N ILE A 730 -27.56 4.88 -38.46
CA ILE A 730 -26.80 3.78 -37.82
C ILE A 730 -27.10 2.43 -38.49
N GLY A 731 -28.36 2.18 -38.86
CA GLY A 731 -28.78 1.00 -39.62
C GLY A 731 -28.13 0.95 -41.00
N GLY A 732 -28.14 2.07 -41.74
CA GLY A 732 -27.46 2.20 -43.03
C GLY A 732 -25.93 2.06 -42.94
N LEU A 733 -25.31 2.50 -41.83
CA LEU A 733 -23.90 2.23 -41.54
C LEU A 733 -23.62 0.74 -41.33
N GLY A 734 -24.55 0.00 -40.70
CA GLY A 734 -24.45 -1.44 -40.48
C GLY A 734 -24.39 -2.25 -41.78
N ASP A 735 -25.19 -1.86 -42.77
CA ASP A 735 -25.24 -2.53 -44.08
C ASP A 735 -23.97 -2.27 -44.92
N VAL A 736 -23.41 -1.05 -44.85
CA VAL A 736 -22.14 -0.70 -45.53
C VAL A 736 -20.92 -1.32 -44.81
N LEU A 737 -20.98 -1.50 -43.49
CA LEU A 737 -19.95 -2.21 -42.71
C LEU A 737 -19.91 -3.72 -42.99
N ALA A 738 -21.05 -4.31 -43.37
CA ALA A 738 -21.15 -5.73 -43.73
C ALA A 738 -20.46 -6.03 -45.07
N GLU A 739 -20.53 -5.13 -46.05
CA GLU A 739 -19.87 -5.31 -47.36
C GLU A 739 -18.36 -5.00 -47.36
N ALA A 740 -17.88 -4.09 -46.52
CA ALA A 740 -16.45 -3.74 -46.44
C ALA A 740 -15.64 -4.56 -45.41
N GLY A 741 -16.32 -5.34 -44.56
CA GLY A 741 -15.71 -6.06 -43.44
C GLY A 741 -14.82 -7.24 -43.81
N GLN A 742 -14.92 -7.78 -45.03
CA GLN A 742 -14.22 -8.99 -45.45
C GLN A 742 -12.74 -8.76 -45.82
N ASP A 743 -12.38 -7.57 -46.32
CA ASP A 743 -10.99 -7.21 -46.66
C ASP A 743 -10.20 -6.67 -45.46
N LEU A 744 -10.87 -6.21 -44.41
CA LEU A 744 -10.23 -5.65 -43.21
C LEU A 744 -9.69 -6.72 -42.25
N ILE A 745 -10.24 -7.94 -42.31
CA ILE A 745 -9.80 -9.07 -41.47
C ILE A 745 -8.41 -9.57 -41.90
N MET A 746 -8.03 -9.38 -43.17
CA MET A 746 -6.71 -9.79 -43.70
C MET A 746 -5.60 -8.74 -43.51
N ALA A 747 -5.92 -7.51 -43.09
CA ALA A 747 -4.92 -6.48 -42.79
C ALA A 747 -4.40 -6.50 -41.32
N ARG A 748 -4.96 -7.35 -40.45
CA ARG A 748 -4.58 -7.45 -39.02
C ARG A 748 -3.27 -8.19 -38.73
N ALA A 749 -2.55 -8.67 -39.74
CA ALA A 749 -1.28 -9.37 -39.57
C ALA A 749 -0.02 -8.50 -39.73
N GLY A 750 -0.12 -7.17 -39.91
CA GLY A 750 1.05 -6.35 -40.26
C GLY A 750 1.08 -4.93 -39.70
N ARG A 751 1.97 -4.76 -38.70
CA ARG A 751 2.73 -3.53 -38.35
C ARG A 751 2.18 -2.55 -37.30
N HIS A 752 2.95 -2.52 -36.22
CA HIS A 752 3.13 -1.51 -35.19
C HIS A 752 3.34 -0.05 -35.68
N ARG A 753 2.66 0.90 -35.03
CA ARG A 753 3.16 2.08 -34.26
C ARG A 753 2.19 3.26 -34.38
N GLY A 754 1.70 3.71 -33.23
CA GLY A 754 0.93 4.95 -33.09
C GLY A 754 0.26 5.00 -31.72
N GLN A 755 1.00 5.46 -30.71
CA GLN A 755 0.56 5.50 -29.30
C GLN A 755 -0.75 6.28 -29.11
N ALA A 756 -1.84 5.53 -28.91
CA ALA A 756 -2.97 6.01 -28.13
C ALA A 756 -2.50 6.19 -26.67
N ARG A 757 -2.77 7.35 -26.08
CA ARG A 757 -2.78 7.46 -24.62
C ARG A 757 -3.95 6.60 -24.14
N PRO A 758 -3.82 5.85 -23.03
CA PRO A 758 -4.97 5.22 -22.43
C PRO A 758 -5.99 6.31 -22.08
N ALA A 759 -7.25 6.09 -22.46
CA ALA A 759 -8.33 6.64 -21.68
C ALA A 759 -8.12 6.19 -20.22
N LEU A 760 -8.55 7.01 -19.27
CA LEU A 760 -8.80 6.54 -17.90
C LEU A 760 -9.93 5.51 -17.98
N SER A 761 -9.61 4.31 -18.44
CA SER A 761 -10.48 3.15 -18.40
C SER A 761 -10.38 2.60 -17.01
N ALA A 762 -11.52 2.61 -16.33
CA ALA A 762 -11.81 1.80 -15.17
C ALA A 762 -11.15 0.42 -15.33
N LEU A 763 -10.02 0.22 -14.64
CA LEU A 763 -9.79 -1.08 -14.06
C LEU A 763 -11.03 -1.36 -13.20
N PRO A 764 -11.59 -2.58 -13.21
CA PRO A 764 -12.65 -2.91 -12.29
C PRO A 764 -12.10 -2.59 -10.89
N ARG A 765 -12.64 -1.56 -10.23
CA ARG A 765 -12.49 -1.46 -8.78
C ARG A 765 -13.04 -2.79 -8.29
N MET A 766 -12.21 -3.58 -7.59
CA MET A 766 -12.81 -4.62 -6.77
C MET A 766 -13.84 -3.90 -5.90
N PRO A 767 -15.12 -4.32 -5.91
CA PRO A 767 -16.06 -3.77 -4.97
C PRO A 767 -15.43 -3.90 -3.59
N ASP A 768 -15.43 -2.81 -2.83
CA ASP A 768 -14.98 -2.82 -1.45
C ASP A 768 -15.68 -4.01 -0.76
N PRO A 769 -14.93 -5.07 -0.37
CA PRO A 769 -15.55 -6.29 0.16
C PRO A 769 -16.35 -5.98 1.43
N ASP A 770 -16.02 -4.90 2.13
CA ASP A 770 -16.74 -4.42 3.30
C ASP A 770 -18.10 -3.81 2.96
N LEU A 771 -18.37 -3.44 1.70
CA LEU A 771 -19.65 -2.91 1.24
C LEU A 771 -20.62 -3.99 0.76
N GLU A 772 -20.12 -5.18 0.41
CA GLU A 772 -20.94 -6.29 -0.09
C GLU A 772 -22.13 -6.65 0.84
N PRO A 773 -21.98 -6.64 2.19
CA PRO A 773 -23.09 -6.92 3.10
C PRO A 773 -24.17 -5.83 3.14
N PHE A 774 -23.84 -4.60 2.73
CA PHE A 774 -24.73 -3.45 2.79
C PHE A 774 -25.45 -3.16 1.47
N VAL A 775 -24.95 -3.70 0.36
CA VAL A 775 -25.49 -3.43 -0.98
C VAL A 775 -26.83 -4.13 -1.19
N LEU A 776 -27.80 -3.44 -1.77
CA LEU A 776 -29.08 -4.02 -2.19
C LEU A 776 -28.90 -4.77 -3.51
N LYS A 777 -28.58 -6.08 -3.42
CA LYS A 777 -28.41 -6.95 -4.59
C LYS A 777 -29.71 -7.01 -5.42
N GLY A 778 -29.63 -6.69 -6.71
CA GLY A 778 -30.77 -6.73 -7.64
C GLY A 778 -31.72 -5.53 -7.59
N PHE A 779 -31.35 -4.45 -6.90
CA PHE A 779 -32.16 -3.24 -6.77
C PHE A 779 -31.69 -2.17 -7.79
N ASP A 780 -32.58 -1.75 -8.69
CA ASP A 780 -32.28 -0.82 -9.80
C ASP A 780 -32.63 0.65 -9.51
N GLY A 781 -33.27 0.92 -8.37
CA GLY A 781 -33.64 2.27 -7.93
C GLY A 781 -34.86 2.87 -8.62
N LYS A 782 -35.64 2.09 -9.38
CA LYS A 782 -36.88 2.57 -10.01
C LYS A 782 -37.90 3.00 -8.94
N GLY A 783 -38.47 4.19 -9.11
CA GLY A 783 -39.49 4.76 -8.21
C GLY A 783 -38.94 5.56 -7.02
N LEU A 784 -37.63 5.78 -6.96
CA LEU A 784 -37.01 6.63 -5.95
C LEU A 784 -37.00 8.11 -6.35
N VAL A 785 -37.25 8.99 -5.38
CA VAL A 785 -37.17 10.44 -5.54
C VAL A 785 -35.76 10.91 -5.16
N PRO A 786 -35.02 11.59 -6.05
CA PRO A 786 -33.68 12.08 -5.73
C PRO A 786 -33.74 13.29 -4.79
N GLU A 787 -32.91 13.28 -3.75
CA GLU A 787 -32.84 14.34 -2.73
C GLU A 787 -31.50 15.12 -2.74
N GLY A 788 -30.66 14.84 -3.73
CA GLY A 788 -29.33 15.46 -3.88
C GLY A 788 -28.21 14.70 -3.17
N ARG A 789 -26.96 15.02 -3.54
CA ARG A 789 -25.75 14.30 -3.06
C ARG A 789 -25.83 12.78 -3.29
N SER A 790 -26.44 12.25 -4.35
CA SER A 790 -26.65 10.79 -4.50
C SER A 790 -27.48 10.13 -3.39
N ARG A 791 -28.32 10.90 -2.69
CA ARG A 791 -29.36 10.42 -1.79
C ARG A 791 -30.69 10.34 -2.52
N TYR A 792 -31.47 9.35 -2.16
CA TYR A 792 -32.78 9.05 -2.72
C TYR A 792 -33.75 8.72 -1.58
N SER A 793 -35.05 8.89 -1.78
CA SER A 793 -36.08 8.42 -0.86
C SER A 793 -37.19 7.68 -1.60
N ASP A 794 -37.81 6.70 -0.95
CA ASP A 794 -39.02 6.06 -1.47
C ASP A 794 -40.30 6.68 -0.90
N ALA A 795 -41.44 6.27 -1.45
CA ALA A 795 -42.77 6.72 -1.01
C ALA A 795 -43.11 6.35 0.44
N SER A 796 -42.32 5.46 1.08
CA SER A 796 -42.48 5.06 2.49
C SER A 796 -41.62 5.90 3.45
N GLY A 797 -40.83 6.84 2.94
CA GLY A 797 -39.94 7.69 3.73
C GLY A 797 -38.61 7.02 4.11
N GLN A 798 -38.25 5.92 3.45
CA GLN A 798 -36.94 5.30 3.63
C GLN A 798 -35.90 5.98 2.71
N ASP A 799 -34.79 6.43 3.30
CA ASP A 799 -33.68 6.99 2.54
C ASP A 799 -32.77 5.88 1.98
N TYR A 800 -32.24 6.13 0.79
CA TYR A 800 -31.24 5.32 0.10
C TYR A 800 -30.05 6.19 -0.31
N LEU A 801 -28.87 5.59 -0.29
CA LEU A 801 -27.61 6.18 -0.71
C LEU A 801 -27.10 5.40 -1.93
N LYS A 802 -26.62 6.09 -2.97
CA LYS A 802 -25.94 5.44 -4.09
C LYS A 802 -24.43 5.60 -3.95
N LEU A 803 -23.70 4.48 -3.80
CA LEU A 803 -22.24 4.42 -3.75
C LEU A 803 -21.75 3.53 -4.89
N GLY A 804 -21.01 4.10 -5.85
CA GLY A 804 -20.64 3.39 -7.08
C GLY A 804 -21.88 2.92 -7.85
N GLU A 805 -21.91 1.63 -8.21
CA GLU A 805 -23.03 0.97 -8.91
C GLU A 805 -24.14 0.45 -7.97
N GLY A 806 -23.95 0.51 -6.64
CA GLY A 806 -24.86 -0.08 -5.65
C GLY A 806 -25.77 0.94 -4.93
N TYR A 807 -26.94 0.47 -4.49
CA TYR A 807 -27.84 1.21 -3.58
C TYR A 807 -27.79 0.63 -2.16
N TYR A 808 -27.84 1.52 -1.16
CA TYR A 808 -27.69 1.19 0.26
C TYR A 808 -28.79 1.88 1.06
N LYS A 809 -29.40 1.19 2.03
CA LYS A 809 -30.35 1.84 2.96
C LYS A 809 -29.58 2.77 3.89
N THR A 810 -30.09 3.98 4.11
CA THR A 810 -29.45 4.99 4.97
C THR A 810 -30.45 5.63 5.94
N GLN A 811 -29.95 6.18 7.05
CA GLN A 811 -30.70 7.01 7.97
C GLN A 811 -29.76 7.96 8.74
N VAL A 812 -30.32 8.93 9.45
CA VAL A 812 -29.57 9.76 10.40
C VAL A 812 -29.76 9.22 11.80
N GLN A 813 -28.67 8.86 12.48
CA GLN A 813 -28.66 8.38 13.87
C GLN A 813 -27.62 9.19 14.65
N ALA A 814 -28.01 9.75 15.80
CA ALA A 814 -27.15 10.61 16.65
C ALA A 814 -26.50 11.82 15.93
N GLY A 815 -27.12 12.33 14.86
CA GLY A 815 -26.59 13.45 14.07
C GLY A 815 -25.67 13.05 12.93
N GLU A 816 -25.32 11.77 12.83
CA GLU A 816 -24.48 11.20 11.79
C GLU A 816 -25.32 10.36 10.82
N ARG A 817 -24.94 10.36 9.54
CA ARG A 817 -25.64 9.56 8.54
C ARG A 817 -24.97 8.19 8.44
N ILE A 818 -25.76 7.13 8.48
CA ILE A 818 -25.28 5.76 8.43
C ILE A 818 -25.86 5.00 7.24
N ILE A 819 -25.16 3.99 6.76
CA ILE A 819 -25.72 2.90 5.93
C ILE A 819 -25.85 1.65 6.80
N TYR A 820 -26.84 0.80 6.54
CA TYR A 820 -27.06 -0.41 7.34
C TYR A 820 -27.52 -1.60 6.49
N ALA A 821 -27.21 -2.81 6.95
CA ALA A 821 -27.48 -4.02 6.20
C ALA A 821 -28.99 -4.29 6.09
N PRO A 822 -29.49 -4.79 4.94
CA PRO A 822 -30.93 -4.99 4.72
C PRO A 822 -31.57 -5.96 5.73
N ASN A 823 -30.81 -6.97 6.17
CA ASN A 823 -31.26 -8.07 7.04
C ASN A 823 -30.74 -7.94 8.49
N ASN A 824 -29.90 -6.95 8.77
CA ASN A 824 -29.34 -6.72 10.10
C ASN A 824 -29.12 -5.23 10.36
N ARG A 825 -30.04 -4.61 11.10
CA ARG A 825 -29.95 -3.19 11.46
C ARG A 825 -28.83 -2.86 12.44
N THR A 826 -28.26 -3.84 13.15
CA THR A 826 -27.10 -3.60 14.03
C THR A 826 -25.80 -3.56 13.25
N HIS A 827 -25.80 -4.04 12.00
CA HIS A 827 -24.67 -3.93 11.10
C HIS A 827 -24.79 -2.62 10.32
N GLN A 828 -24.06 -1.60 10.76
CA GLN A 828 -24.11 -0.24 10.23
C GLN A 828 -22.72 0.37 10.06
N ARG A 829 -22.62 1.37 9.16
CA ARG A 829 -21.41 2.15 8.89
C ARG A 829 -21.77 3.62 8.77
N THR A 830 -20.97 4.50 9.38
CA THR A 830 -21.14 5.94 9.20
C THR A 830 -20.65 6.35 7.81
N VAL A 831 -21.40 7.22 7.16
CA VAL A 831 -21.06 7.81 5.86
C VAL A 831 -20.99 9.31 6.00
N THR A 832 -19.88 9.88 5.57
CA THR A 832 -19.67 11.33 5.58
C THR A 832 -19.53 11.84 4.14
N TRP A 833 -20.05 13.03 3.91
CA TRP A 833 -19.93 13.67 2.61
C TRP A 833 -18.61 14.44 2.54
N GLN A 834 -17.64 13.94 1.77
CA GLN A 834 -16.32 14.54 1.61
C GLN A 834 -15.92 14.56 0.13
N ASN A 835 -15.31 15.67 -0.33
CA ASN A 835 -14.82 15.84 -1.70
C ASN A 835 -15.86 15.53 -2.81
N GLY A 836 -17.14 15.86 -2.56
CA GLY A 836 -18.20 15.70 -3.56
C GLY A 836 -18.71 14.27 -3.76
N GLN A 837 -18.35 13.33 -2.88
CA GLN A 837 -18.86 11.96 -2.86
C GLN A 837 -19.18 11.55 -1.41
N TRP A 838 -20.09 10.59 -1.25
CA TRP A 838 -20.23 9.92 0.04
C TRP A 838 -19.03 9.01 0.21
N LYS A 839 -18.25 9.28 1.24
CA LYS A 839 -17.23 8.37 1.73
C LYS A 839 -17.82 7.60 2.89
N ILE A 840 -17.62 6.29 2.89
CA ILE A 840 -17.75 5.55 4.14
C ILE A 840 -16.68 6.13 5.04
N GLU A 841 -17.09 6.52 6.24
CA GLU A 841 -16.11 6.87 7.25
C GLU A 841 -15.35 5.58 7.54
N GLU A 842 -14.08 5.54 7.13
CA GLU A 842 -13.16 4.50 7.58
C GLU A 842 -13.36 4.36 9.08
N PRO A 843 -13.54 3.14 9.61
CA PRO A 843 -13.81 2.93 11.02
C PRO A 843 -12.84 3.78 11.82
N LEU A 844 -13.37 4.79 12.53
CA LEU A 844 -12.62 5.91 13.14
C LEU A 844 -11.12 5.59 13.33
N ARG A 845 -10.33 5.84 12.29
CA ARG A 845 -8.91 6.13 12.49
C ARG A 845 -8.91 7.54 13.04
N LEU A 846 -8.75 7.64 14.36
CA LEU A 846 -8.60 8.89 15.09
C LEU A 846 -7.67 9.85 14.33
N LEU A 847 -8.23 10.82 13.60
CA LEU A 847 -7.52 12.01 13.13
C LEU A 847 -7.72 13.12 14.15
N GLY A 848 -7.16 12.90 15.33
CA GLY A 848 -6.66 13.96 16.19
C GLY A 848 -5.13 13.84 16.21
N GLY A 849 -4.46 14.65 15.39
CA GLY A 849 -3.00 14.68 15.33
C GLY A 849 -2.37 15.16 16.64
N GLY A 850 -1.63 14.26 17.28
CA GLY A 850 -0.63 14.50 18.31
C GLY A 850 0.15 13.19 18.58
N PRO A 851 1.49 13.21 18.74
CA PRO A 851 2.35 12.06 18.43
C PRO A 851 2.23 10.91 19.43
N ALA A 852 2.39 9.69 18.94
CA ALA A 852 2.79 8.48 19.67
C ALA A 852 1.87 7.88 20.75
N TYR A 853 0.81 8.53 21.22
CA TYR A 853 -0.02 7.97 22.31
C TYR A 853 -1.03 6.87 21.89
N SER A 854 -1.37 6.73 20.61
CA SER A 854 -2.38 5.73 20.18
C SER A 854 -1.81 4.32 19.91
N LEU A 855 -0.49 4.13 20.00
CA LEU A 855 0.12 2.79 19.85
C LEU A 855 0.10 1.98 21.17
N LEU A 856 -0.28 2.60 22.29
CA LEU A 856 -0.24 2.01 23.63
C LEU A 856 -1.45 2.50 24.45
N GLY A 857 -2.66 2.08 24.09
CA GLY A 857 -3.82 2.20 24.97
C GLY A 857 -3.76 1.09 26.01
N TRP A 858 -3.33 1.40 27.24
CA TRP A 858 -3.10 0.36 28.25
C TRP A 858 -4.42 -0.14 28.82
N THR A 859 -4.59 -1.45 28.78
CA THR A 859 -5.39 -2.23 29.74
C THR A 859 -4.53 -3.21 30.46
N ALA A 860 -4.96 -3.60 31.66
CA ALA A 860 -4.14 -4.20 32.71
C ALA A 860 -3.12 -5.20 32.15
N GLU A 861 -1.91 -4.70 31.90
CA GLU A 861 -0.81 -5.49 31.39
C GLU A 861 -0.44 -6.50 32.49
N THR A 862 -0.12 -7.74 32.11
CA THR A 862 0.52 -8.65 33.07
C THR A 862 1.82 -8.00 33.56
N PRO A 863 2.29 -8.27 34.79
CA PRO A 863 3.52 -7.65 35.32
C PRO A 863 4.72 -7.80 34.38
N ARG A 864 4.83 -8.93 33.70
CA ARG A 864 5.84 -9.19 32.67
C ARG A 864 5.64 -8.33 31.42
N GLN A 865 4.43 -8.25 30.89
CA GLN A 865 4.13 -7.44 29.71
C GLN A 865 4.41 -5.95 29.97
N LYS A 866 4.04 -5.47 31.17
CA LYS A 866 4.31 -4.11 31.64
C LYS A 866 5.80 -3.80 31.65
N THR A 867 6.60 -4.73 32.16
CA THR A 867 8.06 -4.64 32.20
C THR A 867 8.65 -4.54 30.80
N ILE A 868 8.21 -5.41 29.89
CA ILE A 868 8.74 -5.46 28.52
C ILE A 868 8.34 -4.23 27.72
N ASN A 869 7.09 -3.79 27.81
CA ASN A 869 6.61 -2.59 27.11
C ASN A 869 7.37 -1.34 27.58
N ALA A 870 7.60 -1.20 28.89
CA ALA A 870 8.41 -0.11 29.44
C ALA A 870 9.84 -0.09 28.87
N LEU A 871 10.50 -1.26 28.76
CA LEU A 871 11.84 -1.38 28.20
C LEU A 871 11.88 -1.07 26.70
N VAL A 872 10.89 -1.55 25.93
CA VAL A 872 10.73 -1.26 24.50
C VAL A 872 10.54 0.23 24.25
N GLU A 873 9.68 0.89 25.04
CA GLU A 873 9.48 2.34 24.96
C GLU A 873 10.78 3.10 25.26
N GLY A 874 11.52 2.68 26.29
CA GLY A 874 12.78 3.30 26.69
C GLY A 874 13.89 3.23 25.62
N VAL A 875 14.03 2.12 24.89
CA VAL A 875 15.00 2.00 23.78
C VAL A 875 14.56 2.72 22.52
N LEU A 876 13.25 2.95 22.34
CA LEU A 876 12.70 3.63 21.17
C LEU A 876 12.53 5.14 21.37
N VAL A 877 12.90 5.70 22.54
CA VAL A 877 12.70 7.13 22.86
C VAL A 877 13.33 8.09 21.85
N LYS A 878 14.43 7.70 21.18
CA LYS A 878 15.10 8.49 20.13
C LYS A 878 14.59 8.24 18.71
N ASN A 879 13.82 7.17 18.49
CA ASN A 879 13.26 6.83 17.19
C ASN A 879 11.95 7.58 16.97
N ARG A 880 12.04 8.77 16.36
CA ARG A 880 10.86 9.60 16.01
C ARG A 880 9.88 8.89 15.07
N TYR A 881 10.37 7.98 14.22
CA TYR A 881 9.56 7.12 13.37
C TYR A 881 9.72 5.66 13.82
N ARG A 882 8.69 5.13 14.49
CA ARG A 882 8.65 3.74 14.95
C ARG A 882 8.25 2.86 13.76
N TYR A 883 9.20 2.41 12.94
CA TYR A 883 8.92 1.33 12.00
C TYR A 883 8.41 0.11 12.78
N GLY A 884 7.30 -0.51 12.34
CA GLY A 884 6.71 -1.67 13.02
C GLY A 884 7.74 -2.77 13.28
N ASP A 885 8.65 -2.99 12.33
CA ASP A 885 9.74 -3.96 12.44
C ASP A 885 10.77 -3.62 13.52
N THR A 886 11.05 -2.33 13.77
CA THR A 886 11.95 -1.90 14.85
C THR A 886 11.32 -2.17 16.21
N VAL A 887 10.02 -1.89 16.37
CA VAL A 887 9.26 -2.20 17.59
C VAL A 887 9.21 -3.71 17.82
N ASN A 888 8.85 -4.47 16.79
CA ASN A 888 8.75 -5.92 16.86
C ASN A 888 10.09 -6.58 17.17
N THR A 889 11.20 -6.06 16.63
CA THR A 889 12.54 -6.57 16.90
C THR A 889 12.94 -6.31 18.36
N ALA A 890 12.73 -5.09 18.87
CA ALA A 890 12.98 -4.78 20.28
C ALA A 890 12.12 -5.65 21.21
N LYS A 891 10.82 -5.75 20.92
CA LYS A 891 9.87 -6.59 21.67
C LYS A 891 10.31 -8.05 21.70
N ARG A 892 10.79 -8.59 20.57
CA ARG A 892 11.32 -9.97 20.48
C ARG A 892 12.56 -10.17 21.34
N ILE A 893 13.50 -9.23 21.33
CA ILE A 893 14.72 -9.29 22.14
C ILE A 893 14.37 -9.30 23.63
N PHE A 894 13.53 -8.38 24.09
CA PHE A 894 13.11 -8.34 25.50
C PHE A 894 12.24 -9.54 25.90
N ASN A 895 11.34 -10.01 25.02
CA ASN A 895 10.55 -11.23 25.26
C ASN A 895 11.42 -12.49 25.42
N SER A 896 12.59 -12.53 24.78
CA SER A 896 13.53 -13.64 24.90
C SER A 896 14.34 -13.64 26.21
N MET A 897 14.27 -12.57 27.02
CA MET A 897 14.96 -12.50 28.31
C MET A 897 14.26 -13.35 29.37
N PRO A 898 15.02 -13.99 30.28
CA PRO A 898 14.47 -14.51 31.52
C PRO A 898 13.84 -13.39 32.36
N ASP A 899 12.75 -13.69 33.07
CA ASP A 899 11.99 -12.70 33.85
C ASP A 899 12.89 -11.98 34.87
N GLU A 900 13.78 -12.73 35.53
CA GLU A 900 14.77 -12.20 36.47
C GLU A 900 15.67 -11.11 35.87
N LEU A 901 16.06 -11.26 34.60
CA LEU A 901 16.92 -10.30 33.90
C LEU A 901 16.13 -9.07 33.44
N ALA A 902 14.93 -9.26 32.89
CA ALA A 902 14.07 -8.17 32.44
C ALA A 902 13.69 -7.24 33.60
N GLU A 903 13.30 -7.80 34.75
CA GLU A 903 12.99 -7.03 35.96
C GLU A 903 14.22 -6.30 36.54
N ARG A 904 15.41 -6.92 36.46
CA ARG A 904 16.66 -6.27 36.88
C ARG A 904 16.98 -5.06 36.00
N ILE A 905 16.92 -5.21 34.68
CA ILE A 905 17.18 -4.12 33.73
C ILE A 905 16.19 -2.97 33.93
N LEU A 906 14.90 -3.27 34.10
CA LEU A 906 13.89 -2.23 34.36
C LEU A 906 14.21 -1.44 35.63
N ARG A 907 14.50 -2.12 36.75
CA ARG A 907 14.85 -1.46 38.02
C ARG A 907 16.06 -0.53 37.88
N GLU A 908 17.10 -1.00 37.20
CA GLU A 908 18.27 -0.17 36.93
C GLU A 908 17.93 1.03 36.04
N SER A 909 17.13 0.85 34.99
CA SER A 909 16.69 1.93 34.10
C SER A 909 15.83 2.98 34.81
N MET A 910 14.97 2.57 35.75
CA MET A 910 14.22 3.50 36.60
C MET A 910 15.14 4.31 37.51
N ALA A 911 16.11 3.63 38.16
CA ALA A 911 17.08 4.29 39.03
C ALA A 911 17.98 5.29 38.27
N GLU A 912 18.45 4.91 37.08
CA GLU A 912 19.27 5.77 36.21
C GLU A 912 18.49 7.00 35.69
N THR A 913 17.17 6.88 35.55
CA THR A 913 16.27 7.96 35.11
C THR A 913 15.76 8.82 36.27
N GLY A 914 15.98 8.38 37.51
CA GLY A 914 15.57 9.06 38.74
C GLY A 914 14.08 8.97 39.03
N VAL A 915 13.41 7.88 38.63
CA VAL A 915 11.97 7.67 38.81
C VAL A 915 11.67 6.51 39.77
N PRO A 916 10.61 6.62 40.59
CA PRO A 916 10.34 5.66 41.67
C PRO A 916 9.61 4.39 41.23
N ASP A 917 8.85 4.44 40.14
CA ASP A 917 8.00 3.34 39.66
C ASP A 917 7.89 3.31 38.13
N ILE A 918 7.30 2.24 37.61
CA ILE A 918 7.24 1.95 36.17
C ILE A 918 6.30 2.89 35.42
N GLU A 919 5.26 3.41 36.07
CA GLU A 919 4.37 4.44 35.52
C GLU A 919 5.10 5.78 35.36
N ALA A 920 5.82 6.21 36.39
CA ALA A 920 6.66 7.39 36.35
C ALA A 920 7.76 7.26 35.29
N TYR A 921 8.32 6.05 35.12
CA TYR A 921 9.26 5.76 34.04
C TYR A 921 8.65 5.93 32.65
N ARG A 922 7.50 5.32 32.38
CA ARG A 922 6.85 5.42 31.07
C ARG A 922 6.37 6.85 30.77
N SER A 923 5.86 7.56 31.76
CA SER A 923 5.53 8.99 31.65
C SER A 923 6.78 9.82 31.31
N ARG A 924 7.91 9.55 31.97
CA ARG A 924 9.17 10.26 31.72
C ARG A 924 9.71 9.97 30.32
N ILE A 925 9.65 8.73 29.87
CA ILE A 925 10.03 8.35 28.50
C ILE A 925 9.13 9.06 27.48
N TYR A 926 7.82 9.15 27.73
CA TYR A 926 6.92 9.89 26.87
C TYR A 926 7.32 11.37 26.74
N ASP A 927 7.57 12.06 27.85
CA ASP A 927 7.99 13.47 27.84
C ASP A 927 9.29 13.69 27.04
N LEU A 928 10.23 12.75 27.16
CA LEU A 928 11.51 12.78 26.43
C LEU A 928 11.35 12.60 24.91
N THR A 929 10.25 12.00 24.44
CA THR A 929 9.96 11.92 22.99
C THR A 929 9.46 13.25 22.42
N GLN A 930 8.86 14.12 23.25
CA GLN A 930 8.24 15.37 22.83
C GLN A 930 9.21 16.57 22.89
N ASP A 931 10.21 16.54 23.77
CA ASP A 931 11.18 17.64 23.95
C ASP A 931 12.65 17.22 23.68
N PRO A 932 13.25 17.66 22.56
CA PRO A 932 14.63 17.37 22.20
C PRO A 932 15.68 17.87 23.22
N THR A 933 15.37 18.92 23.98
CA THR A 933 16.32 19.52 24.94
C THR A 933 16.41 18.71 26.24
N SER A 934 15.29 18.10 26.65
CA SER A 934 15.24 17.17 27.78
C SER A 934 15.95 15.84 27.47
N LEU A 935 15.92 15.38 26.22
CA LEU A 935 16.60 14.16 25.77
C LEU A 935 18.14 14.18 25.97
N ALA A 936 18.77 15.36 25.82
CA ALA A 936 20.20 15.52 26.03
C ALA A 936 20.62 15.22 27.49
N HIS A 937 19.77 15.60 28.45
CA HIS A 937 20.03 15.39 29.89
C HIS A 937 19.89 13.92 30.32
N HIS A 938 19.10 13.13 29.58
CA HIS A 938 18.87 11.69 29.85
C HIS A 938 19.59 10.77 28.87
N GLN A 939 20.51 11.32 28.08
CA GLN A 939 21.24 10.59 27.05
C GLN A 939 22.04 9.41 27.63
N THR A 940 22.64 9.57 28.82
CA THR A 940 23.41 8.52 29.49
C THR A 940 22.53 7.32 29.88
N ALA A 941 21.38 7.57 30.51
CA ALA A 941 20.45 6.52 30.93
C ALA A 941 19.88 5.75 29.72
N HIS A 942 19.52 6.47 28.66
CA HIS A 942 19.08 5.84 27.41
C HIS A 942 20.19 5.00 26.76
N ASN A 943 21.42 5.51 26.69
CA ASN A 943 22.55 4.78 26.12
C ASN A 943 22.87 3.51 26.92
N ASN A 944 22.78 3.55 28.25
CA ASN A 944 22.98 2.38 29.10
C ASN A 944 21.91 1.31 28.85
N LEU A 945 20.64 1.70 28.68
CA LEU A 945 19.57 0.77 28.33
C LEU A 945 19.79 0.13 26.94
N LEU A 946 20.26 0.91 25.96
CA LEU A 946 20.67 0.37 24.66
C LEU A 946 21.84 -0.62 24.79
N ASP A 947 22.89 -0.30 25.56
CA ASP A 947 24.01 -1.22 25.82
C ASP A 947 23.50 -2.54 26.41
N LYS A 948 22.56 -2.48 27.36
CA LYS A 948 21.91 -3.65 27.97
C LYS A 948 21.12 -4.47 26.95
N MET A 949 20.31 -3.84 26.09
CA MET A 949 19.57 -4.56 25.03
C MET A 949 20.52 -5.22 24.03
N ASN A 950 21.52 -4.48 23.54
CA ASN A 950 22.48 -4.97 22.55
C ASN A 950 23.32 -6.14 23.10
N THR A 951 23.73 -6.07 24.37
CA THR A 951 24.43 -7.18 25.05
C THR A 951 23.60 -8.46 25.02
N TRP A 952 22.30 -8.38 25.32
CA TRP A 952 21.43 -9.55 25.29
C TRP A 952 21.21 -10.10 23.88
N SER A 953 21.06 -9.21 22.89
CA SER A 953 20.99 -9.63 21.48
C SER A 953 22.23 -10.42 21.06
N VAL A 954 23.42 -10.00 21.49
CA VAL A 954 24.68 -10.75 21.26
C VAL A 954 24.63 -12.11 21.94
N VAL A 955 24.19 -12.21 23.20
CA VAL A 955 24.06 -13.49 23.91
C VAL A 955 23.07 -14.43 23.21
N LEU A 956 21.94 -13.91 22.73
CA LEU A 956 20.91 -14.69 22.03
C LEU A 956 21.44 -15.27 20.71
N LEU A 957 22.08 -14.43 19.88
CA LEU A 957 22.67 -14.85 18.61
C LEU A 957 23.78 -15.88 18.82
N SER A 958 24.68 -15.62 19.76
CA SER A 958 25.76 -16.54 20.14
C SER A 958 25.23 -17.88 20.66
N SER A 959 24.18 -17.87 21.48
CA SER A 959 23.57 -19.11 22.01
C SER A 959 22.97 -19.96 20.89
N LYS A 960 22.26 -19.33 19.95
CA LYS A 960 21.66 -20.01 18.79
C LYS A 960 22.72 -20.63 17.88
N ASP A 961 23.84 -19.94 17.67
CA ASP A 961 24.95 -20.44 16.86
C ASP A 961 25.60 -21.69 17.48
N ILE A 962 25.77 -21.74 18.81
CA ILE A 962 26.25 -22.95 19.51
C ILE A 962 25.28 -24.11 19.33
N GLU A 963 24.00 -23.89 19.63
CA GLU A 963 22.98 -24.94 19.59
C GLU A 963 22.82 -25.54 18.19
N THR A 964 23.10 -24.74 17.15
CA THR A 964 23.06 -25.18 15.74
C THR A 964 24.34 -25.92 15.34
N ASN A 965 25.52 -25.43 15.76
CA ASN A 965 26.81 -25.95 15.30
C ASN A 965 27.41 -27.06 16.19
N VAL A 966 26.89 -27.26 17.40
CA VAL A 966 27.43 -28.21 18.38
C VAL A 966 26.33 -29.14 18.89
N SER A 967 26.36 -30.40 18.47
CA SER A 967 25.35 -31.39 18.83
C SER A 967 25.36 -31.69 20.34
N GLY A 968 24.19 -31.54 21.00
CA GLY A 968 23.98 -31.93 22.40
C GLY A 968 24.37 -30.89 23.46
N VAL A 969 24.61 -29.63 23.07
CA VAL A 969 24.89 -28.52 23.99
C VAL A 969 23.71 -27.54 23.99
N HIS A 970 23.14 -27.29 25.17
CA HIS A 970 22.09 -26.28 25.38
C HIS A 970 22.46 -25.39 26.57
N LEU A 971 22.35 -24.08 26.41
CA LEU A 971 22.64 -23.12 27.48
C LEU A 971 21.39 -22.83 28.33
N THR A 972 21.51 -22.99 29.65
CA THR A 972 20.45 -22.64 30.62
C THR A 972 20.38 -21.13 30.84
N ASP A 973 19.23 -20.62 31.30
CA ASP A 973 19.03 -19.18 31.55
C ASP A 973 20.05 -18.57 32.54
N PRO A 974 20.42 -19.23 33.66
CA PRO A 974 21.49 -18.72 34.54
C PRO A 974 22.86 -18.63 33.84
N GLN A 975 23.14 -19.53 32.90
CA GLN A 975 24.39 -19.47 32.11
C GLN A 975 24.35 -18.29 31.12
N LYS A 976 23.20 -18.05 30.47
CA LYS A 976 23.01 -16.90 29.57
C LYS A 976 23.13 -15.57 30.33
N ILE A 977 22.57 -15.47 31.53
CA ILE A 977 22.70 -14.28 32.41
C ILE A 977 24.17 -14.07 32.81
N LYS A 978 24.92 -15.13 33.14
CA LYS A 978 26.36 -15.00 33.46
C LYS A 978 27.18 -14.49 32.27
N ILE A 979 26.90 -14.96 31.05
CA ILE A 979 27.56 -14.46 29.83
C ILE A 979 27.19 -12.98 29.63
N TYR A 980 25.91 -12.63 29.79
CA TYR A 980 25.42 -11.25 29.72
C TYR A 980 26.17 -10.31 30.68
N ASP A 981 26.24 -10.67 31.96
CA ASP A 981 26.93 -9.85 32.98
C ASP A 981 28.40 -9.67 32.64
N THR A 982 29.06 -10.74 32.20
CA THR A 982 30.48 -10.69 31.83
C THR A 982 30.74 -9.74 30.66
N VAL A 983 29.92 -9.81 29.61
CA VAL A 983 30.06 -8.94 28.43
C VAL A 983 29.76 -7.48 28.80
N LEU A 984 28.73 -7.23 29.62
CA LEU A 984 28.35 -5.89 30.03
C LEU A 984 29.39 -5.23 30.96
N THR A 985 29.95 -5.96 31.93
CA THR A 985 31.04 -5.46 32.80
C THR A 985 32.27 -5.04 31.99
N ASN A 986 32.53 -5.70 30.86
CA ASN A 986 33.69 -5.46 30.01
C ASN A 986 33.34 -4.68 28.75
N LYS A 987 32.25 -3.89 28.78
CA LYS A 987 31.73 -3.21 27.59
C LYS A 987 32.76 -2.35 26.86
N LYS A 988 33.74 -1.77 27.55
CA LYS A 988 34.79 -0.97 26.90
C LYS A 988 35.70 -1.77 25.94
N GLU A 989 35.75 -3.10 26.06
CA GLU A 989 36.51 -3.95 25.15
C GLU A 989 35.73 -4.36 23.88
N PHE A 990 34.40 -4.27 23.92
CA PHE A 990 33.52 -4.80 22.87
C PHE A 990 32.59 -3.73 22.23
N PHE A 991 32.39 -2.60 22.90
CA PHE A 991 31.46 -1.52 22.54
C PHE A 991 32.30 -0.27 22.25
N SER A 992 32.07 0.41 21.12
CA SER A 992 32.59 1.76 20.87
C SER A 992 31.53 2.83 21.18
N ASP A 993 31.95 4.09 21.34
CA ASP A 993 31.05 5.20 21.65
C ASP A 993 29.94 5.39 20.59
N ASP A 994 30.23 4.98 19.35
CA ASP A 994 29.31 5.11 18.22
C ASP A 994 28.52 3.84 17.91
N ARG A 995 29.07 2.62 18.09
CA ARG A 995 28.42 1.35 17.70
C ARG A 995 28.92 0.13 18.47
N ILE A 996 28.10 -0.91 18.51
CA ILE A 996 28.39 -2.19 19.17
C ILE A 996 28.55 -3.24 18.09
N HIS A 997 29.77 -3.70 17.85
CA HIS A 997 30.07 -4.60 16.75
C HIS A 997 30.90 -5.77 17.28
N VAL A 998 30.20 -6.79 17.78
CA VAL A 998 30.81 -7.97 18.38
C VAL A 998 30.77 -9.12 17.37
N ASN A 999 31.94 -9.62 17.01
CA ASN A 999 32.14 -10.83 16.25
C ASN A 999 32.33 -12.01 17.22
N THR A 1000 31.42 -12.98 17.15
CA THR A 1000 31.48 -14.23 17.90
C THR A 1000 32.06 -15.33 16.99
N ALA A 1001 33.05 -16.08 17.47
CA ALA A 1001 33.57 -17.24 16.77
C ALA A 1001 33.52 -18.49 17.68
N VAL A 1002 32.85 -19.54 17.21
CA VAL A 1002 32.82 -20.85 17.88
C VAL A 1002 33.89 -21.74 17.27
N ILE A 1003 34.78 -22.29 18.10
CA ILE A 1003 35.85 -23.18 17.66
C ILE A 1003 35.87 -24.42 18.54
N THR A 1004 35.79 -25.59 17.91
CA THR A 1004 35.84 -26.88 18.59
C THR A 1004 37.25 -27.45 18.52
N ASP A 1005 37.79 -27.88 19.65
CA ASP A 1005 38.98 -28.71 19.70
C ASP A 1005 38.59 -30.16 19.44
N ASN A 1006 38.76 -30.60 18.20
CA ASN A 1006 38.37 -31.95 17.76
C ASN A 1006 39.25 -33.08 18.33
N VAL A 1007 40.31 -32.75 19.08
CA VAL A 1007 41.13 -33.75 19.79
C VAL A 1007 40.62 -34.00 21.20
N THR A 1008 40.08 -32.97 21.87
CA THR A 1008 39.60 -33.06 23.26
C THR A 1008 38.07 -33.07 23.36
N GLY A 1009 37.37 -32.57 22.34
CA GLY A 1009 35.93 -32.32 22.36
C GLY A 1009 35.54 -31.03 23.08
N ALA A 1010 36.51 -30.17 23.44
CA ALA A 1010 36.23 -28.89 24.07
C ALA A 1010 35.71 -27.86 23.07
N VAL A 1011 34.77 -27.02 23.48
CA VAL A 1011 34.17 -25.98 22.63
C VAL A 1011 34.48 -24.61 23.21
N PHE A 1012 35.13 -23.78 22.43
CA PHE A 1012 35.51 -22.42 22.79
C PHE A 1012 34.68 -21.41 22.01
N MET A 1013 34.22 -20.36 22.70
CA MET A 1013 33.53 -19.24 22.08
C MET A 1013 34.33 -17.97 22.32
N ALA A 1014 34.84 -17.37 21.26
CA ALA A 1014 35.61 -16.14 21.31
C ALA A 1014 34.74 -14.93 20.95
N TYR A 1015 34.90 -13.84 21.71
CA TYR A 1015 34.27 -12.55 21.43
C TYR A 1015 35.33 -11.53 21.04
N THR A 1016 35.15 -10.90 19.88
CA THR A 1016 36.09 -9.92 19.32
C THR A 1016 35.35 -8.74 18.74
N ALA A 1017 35.98 -7.57 18.60
CA ALA A 1017 35.40 -6.48 17.81
C ALA A 1017 35.32 -6.89 16.31
N ASN A 1018 34.38 -6.33 15.54
CA ASN A 1018 34.25 -6.63 14.10
C ASN A 1018 35.44 -6.21 13.23
N GLN A 1019 36.41 -5.48 13.79
CA GLN A 1019 37.65 -5.11 13.12
C GLN A 1019 38.83 -5.16 14.11
N GLY A 1020 40.05 -5.33 13.60
CA GLY A 1020 41.28 -5.28 14.39
C GLY A 1020 42.00 -6.62 14.57
N LYS A 1021 43.16 -6.57 15.22
CA LYS A 1021 44.14 -7.67 15.28
C LYS A 1021 43.58 -8.95 15.93
N LYS A 1022 42.70 -8.83 16.92
CA LYS A 1022 42.08 -9.98 17.62
C LYS A 1022 41.11 -10.75 16.71
N LYS A 1023 40.32 -10.06 15.87
CA LYS A 1023 39.44 -10.68 14.87
C LYS A 1023 40.24 -11.44 13.82
N THR A 1024 41.25 -10.79 13.23
CA THR A 1024 42.11 -11.45 12.23
C THR A 1024 42.81 -12.68 12.80
N ALA A 1025 43.20 -12.65 14.07
CA ALA A 1025 43.76 -13.80 14.76
C ALA A 1025 42.74 -14.93 14.94
N ILE A 1026 41.52 -14.66 15.41
CA ILE A 1026 40.51 -15.72 15.60
C ILE A 1026 40.04 -16.34 14.27
N GLU A 1027 39.89 -15.53 13.21
CA GLU A 1027 39.57 -16.03 11.86
C GLU A 1027 40.69 -16.90 11.29
N LYS A 1028 41.94 -16.52 11.55
CA LYS A 1028 43.11 -17.31 11.16
C LYS A 1028 43.13 -18.65 11.90
N ILE A 1029 42.93 -18.65 13.23
CA ILE A 1029 42.86 -19.88 14.04
C ILE A 1029 41.74 -20.80 13.54
N ALA A 1030 40.55 -20.24 13.30
CA ALA A 1030 39.40 -21.00 12.79
C ALA A 1030 39.68 -21.61 11.40
N ARG A 1031 40.26 -20.84 10.48
CA ARG A 1031 40.64 -21.31 9.14
C ARG A 1031 41.69 -22.42 9.21
N GLU A 1032 42.77 -22.22 9.97
CA GLU A 1032 43.84 -23.21 10.11
C GLU A 1032 43.34 -24.50 10.78
N THR A 1033 42.41 -24.38 11.73
CA THR A 1033 41.72 -25.54 12.33
C THR A 1033 40.90 -26.29 11.29
N ARG A 1034 40.14 -25.59 10.44
CA ARG A 1034 39.38 -26.21 9.34
C ARG A 1034 40.27 -26.94 8.34
N GLU A 1035 41.34 -26.29 7.88
CA GLU A 1035 42.32 -26.90 6.95
C GLU A 1035 42.99 -28.14 7.54
N MET A 1036 43.21 -28.19 8.86
CA MET A 1036 43.74 -29.35 9.56
C MET A 1036 42.74 -30.51 9.57
N ILE A 1037 41.46 -30.23 9.85
CA ILE A 1037 40.37 -31.21 9.81
C ILE A 1037 40.24 -31.78 8.40
N GLU A 1038 40.16 -30.94 7.38
CA GLU A 1038 40.03 -31.37 5.98
C GLU A 1038 41.20 -32.27 5.54
N ALA A 1039 42.43 -31.98 5.98
CA ALA A 1039 43.59 -32.82 5.69
C ALA A 1039 43.52 -34.20 6.39
N ALA A 1040 43.08 -34.23 7.65
CA ALA A 1040 42.89 -35.47 8.39
C ALA A 1040 41.75 -36.31 7.79
N GLU A 1041 40.61 -35.67 7.47
CA GLU A 1041 39.47 -36.30 6.81
C GLU A 1041 39.83 -36.81 5.41
N THR A 1042 40.64 -36.08 4.63
CA THR A 1042 41.10 -36.55 3.32
C THR A 1042 41.94 -37.82 3.46
N THR A 1043 42.81 -37.87 4.47
CA THR A 1043 43.62 -39.07 4.77
C THR A 1043 42.73 -40.24 5.20
N MET A 1044 41.75 -39.98 6.07
CA MET A 1044 40.81 -40.98 6.55
C MET A 1044 39.85 -41.47 5.46
N ASN A 1045 39.40 -40.58 4.58
CA ASN A 1045 38.58 -40.92 3.41
C ASN A 1045 39.36 -41.76 2.41
N ALA A 1046 40.63 -41.43 2.15
CA ALA A 1046 41.51 -42.25 1.31
C ALA A 1046 41.73 -43.65 1.92
N LYS A 1047 41.82 -43.75 3.25
CA LYS A 1047 41.90 -45.03 3.97
C LYS A 1047 40.58 -45.81 3.89
N ALA A 1048 39.44 -45.15 4.10
CA ALA A 1048 38.11 -45.76 3.97
C ALA A 1048 37.82 -46.24 2.54
N LEU A 1049 38.27 -45.50 1.52
CA LEU A 1049 38.22 -45.89 0.10
C LEU A 1049 39.10 -47.11 -0.21
N LYS A 1050 40.25 -47.25 0.47
CA LYS A 1050 41.11 -48.44 0.35
C LYS A 1050 40.52 -49.67 1.05
N LEU A 1051 39.90 -49.48 2.22
CA LEU A 1051 39.27 -50.57 2.99
C LEU A 1051 37.99 -51.08 2.34
N PHE A 1052 37.24 -50.19 1.68
CA PHE A 1052 35.98 -50.52 1.01
C PHE A 1052 36.00 -50.02 -0.45
N PRO A 1053 36.73 -50.68 -1.37
CA PRO A 1053 36.86 -50.23 -2.75
C PRO A 1053 35.58 -50.49 -3.57
N GLY A 1054 35.14 -49.51 -4.37
CA GLY A 1054 33.97 -49.61 -5.25
C GLY A 1054 32.75 -48.80 -4.80
N ASN A 1055 31.71 -48.78 -5.64
CA ASN A 1055 30.48 -47.99 -5.48
C ASN A 1055 29.20 -48.84 -5.37
N ALA A 1056 29.34 -50.14 -5.11
CA ALA A 1056 28.16 -51.00 -4.91
C ALA A 1056 27.40 -50.56 -3.63
N PRO A 1057 26.06 -50.67 -3.59
CA PRO A 1057 25.24 -50.21 -2.46
C PRO A 1057 25.67 -50.78 -1.11
N GLU A 1058 26.07 -52.05 -1.09
CA GLU A 1058 26.56 -52.76 0.10
C GLU A 1058 27.91 -52.21 0.56
N THR A 1059 28.82 -51.89 -0.36
CA THR A 1059 30.13 -51.29 -0.08
C THR A 1059 30.00 -49.85 0.44
N VAL A 1060 29.06 -49.07 -0.12
CA VAL A 1060 28.75 -47.71 0.36
C VAL A 1060 28.14 -47.76 1.76
N THR A 1061 27.28 -48.74 2.03
CA THR A 1061 26.67 -48.95 3.34
C THR A 1061 27.72 -49.37 4.37
N ALA A 1062 28.58 -50.34 4.05
CA ALA A 1062 29.68 -50.77 4.91
C ALA A 1062 30.67 -49.62 5.20
N ARG A 1063 30.99 -48.79 4.20
CA ARG A 1063 31.82 -47.59 4.38
C ARG A 1063 31.15 -46.59 5.32
N ARG A 1064 29.83 -46.37 5.20
CA ARG A 1064 29.06 -45.49 6.07
C ARG A 1064 29.01 -46.02 7.51
N THR A 1065 28.84 -47.32 7.70
CA THR A 1065 28.89 -47.98 9.02
C THR A 1065 30.27 -47.87 9.66
N TYR A 1066 31.33 -48.05 8.89
CA TYR A 1066 32.71 -47.87 9.36
C TYR A 1066 32.99 -46.41 9.78
N ILE A 1067 32.61 -45.43 8.96
CA ILE A 1067 32.75 -43.99 9.28
C ILE A 1067 31.98 -43.62 10.57
N ALA A 1068 30.86 -44.29 10.85
CA ALA A 1068 30.07 -44.09 12.06
C ALA A 1068 30.59 -44.88 13.28
N SER A 1069 31.69 -45.64 13.16
CA SER A 1069 32.21 -46.49 14.22
C SER A 1069 33.11 -45.73 15.21
N VAL A 1070 33.19 -46.24 16.45
CA VAL A 1070 34.12 -45.75 17.48
C VAL A 1070 35.58 -45.93 17.04
N GLU A 1071 35.85 -46.96 16.24
CA GLU A 1071 37.19 -47.24 15.72
C GLU A 1071 37.65 -46.17 14.74
N TYR A 1072 36.79 -45.78 13.78
CA TYR A 1072 37.06 -44.65 12.88
C TYR A 1072 37.24 -43.34 13.63
N HIS A 1073 36.43 -43.09 14.67
CA HIS A 1073 36.56 -41.89 15.50
C HIS A 1073 37.93 -41.82 16.20
N ASN A 1074 38.39 -42.91 16.81
CA ASN A 1074 39.71 -42.96 17.45
C ASN A 1074 40.85 -42.76 16.44
N GLU A 1075 40.75 -43.36 15.26
CA GLU A 1075 41.74 -43.18 14.20
C GLU A 1075 41.76 -41.75 13.64
N LEU A 1076 40.59 -41.12 13.49
CA LEU A 1076 40.48 -39.71 13.11
C LEU A 1076 41.13 -38.79 14.14
N VAL A 1077 40.94 -39.04 15.44
CA VAL A 1077 41.60 -38.28 16.51
C VAL A 1077 43.13 -38.41 16.41
N GLU A 1078 43.66 -39.59 16.11
CA GLU A 1078 45.12 -39.74 15.92
C GLU A 1078 45.62 -39.09 14.64
N ALA A 1079 44.87 -39.16 13.53
CA ALA A 1079 45.21 -38.42 12.31
C ALA A 1079 45.27 -36.91 12.57
N LEU A 1080 44.32 -36.37 13.34
CA LEU A 1080 44.32 -34.97 13.78
C LEU A 1080 45.53 -34.63 14.66
N ARG A 1081 45.96 -35.52 15.57
CA ARG A 1081 47.18 -35.30 16.38
C ARG A 1081 48.44 -35.29 15.52
N GLN A 1082 48.54 -36.18 14.54
CA GLN A 1082 49.68 -36.21 13.61
C GLN A 1082 49.72 -34.94 12.74
N GLU A 1083 48.59 -34.49 12.21
CA GLU A 1083 48.51 -33.25 11.45
C GLU A 1083 48.86 -32.01 12.27
N LYS A 1084 48.45 -31.99 13.54
CA LYS A 1084 48.82 -30.92 14.47
C LYS A 1084 50.33 -30.85 14.72
N ILE A 1085 51.00 -32.00 14.91
CA ILE A 1085 52.46 -32.09 15.05
C ILE A 1085 53.13 -31.64 13.75
N ARG A 1086 52.68 -32.15 12.60
CA ARG A 1086 53.23 -31.80 11.27
C ARG A 1086 53.18 -30.30 11.00
N ARG A 1087 52.08 -29.65 11.37
CA ARG A 1087 51.86 -28.20 11.20
C ARG A 1087 52.50 -27.35 12.30
N HIS A 1088 53.20 -27.96 13.26
CA HIS A 1088 53.83 -27.28 14.41
C HIS A 1088 52.85 -26.39 15.19
N LYS A 1089 51.60 -26.85 15.34
CA LYS A 1089 50.52 -26.06 15.95
C LYS A 1089 50.38 -26.34 17.46
N PRO A 1090 50.31 -25.29 18.31
CA PRO A 1090 50.02 -25.47 19.74
C PRO A 1090 48.58 -25.94 19.97
N GLY A 1091 48.19 -26.24 21.22
CA GLY A 1091 46.78 -26.49 21.56
C GLY A 1091 45.89 -25.28 21.27
N LEU A 1092 44.64 -25.52 20.88
CA LEU A 1092 43.69 -24.46 20.51
C LEU A 1092 43.56 -23.39 21.60
N LEU A 1093 43.42 -23.81 22.86
CA LEU A 1093 43.40 -22.93 24.02
C LEU A 1093 44.70 -22.09 24.16
N THR A 1094 45.85 -22.69 23.88
CA THR A 1094 47.14 -22.00 23.91
C THR A 1094 47.22 -20.95 22.80
N GLU A 1095 46.69 -21.24 21.60
CA GLU A 1095 46.68 -20.31 20.48
C GLU A 1095 45.76 -19.10 20.76
N ILE A 1096 44.56 -19.35 21.29
CA ILE A 1096 43.61 -18.30 21.71
C ILE A 1096 44.24 -17.40 22.79
N ARG A 1097 44.89 -18.00 23.80
CA ARG A 1097 45.57 -17.27 24.89
C ARG A 1097 46.75 -16.43 24.38
N ASN A 1098 47.58 -16.97 23.49
CA ASN A 1098 48.72 -16.25 22.90
C ASN A 1098 48.28 -14.96 22.17
N HIS A 1099 47.09 -14.98 21.58
CA HIS A 1099 46.52 -13.82 20.89
C HIS A 1099 45.70 -12.89 21.80
N ARG A 1100 45.61 -13.16 23.11
CA ARG A 1100 44.83 -12.39 24.10
C ARG A 1100 43.38 -12.17 23.67
N ILE A 1101 42.77 -13.20 23.09
CA ILE A 1101 41.38 -13.17 22.63
C ILE A 1101 40.46 -13.56 23.80
N PRO A 1102 39.47 -12.74 24.18
CA PRO A 1102 38.43 -13.14 25.14
C PRO A 1102 37.69 -14.39 24.70
N TYR A 1103 37.55 -15.39 25.57
CA TYR A 1103 36.87 -16.65 25.23
C TYR A 1103 36.04 -17.22 26.39
N PHE A 1104 35.09 -18.11 26.10
CA PHE A 1104 34.33 -18.91 27.05
C PHE A 1104 34.43 -20.39 26.68
N ILE A 1105 34.41 -21.29 27.67
CA ILE A 1105 34.41 -22.74 27.44
C ILE A 1105 32.97 -23.26 27.60
N ALA A 1106 32.34 -23.63 26.49
CA ALA A 1106 30.98 -24.16 26.48
C ALA A 1106 30.93 -25.67 26.83
N ASN A 1107 32.00 -26.42 26.54
CA ASN A 1107 32.17 -27.84 26.89
C ASN A 1107 33.66 -28.12 27.18
N LYS A 1108 33.98 -28.85 28.25
CA LYS A 1108 35.36 -29.18 28.65
C LYS A 1108 35.97 -30.38 27.89
N GLY A 1109 35.17 -31.14 27.13
CA GLY A 1109 35.66 -32.33 26.43
C GLY A 1109 36.05 -33.48 27.38
N GLN A 1110 36.56 -34.60 26.83
CA GLN A 1110 37.06 -35.73 27.64
C GLN A 1110 38.55 -35.52 27.99
N THR A 1111 38.86 -35.38 29.28
CA THR A 1111 40.24 -35.37 29.77
C THR A 1111 40.86 -36.76 29.65
N GLN A 1112 41.79 -36.96 28.71
CA GLN A 1112 42.71 -38.10 28.74
C GLN A 1112 44.14 -37.65 29.04
N ARG A 1113 44.66 -38.17 30.16
CA ARG A 1113 46.05 -38.24 30.63
C ARG A 1113 46.81 -36.93 30.91
N SER A 1114 47.30 -36.87 32.14
CA SER A 1114 48.40 -36.03 32.63
C SER A 1114 49.60 -36.06 31.69
N MET A 1115 49.80 -35.00 30.91
CA MET A 1115 51.09 -34.72 30.29
C MET A 1115 52.09 -34.38 31.40
N THR A 1116 53.05 -35.26 31.65
CA THR A 1116 54.28 -34.93 32.35
C THR A 1116 55.01 -33.86 31.56
N LEU A 1117 54.96 -32.61 32.04
CA LEU A 1117 55.88 -31.56 31.62
C LEU A 1117 57.28 -31.93 32.11
N VAL A 1118 58.18 -32.15 31.16
CA VAL A 1118 59.57 -32.51 31.39
C VAL A 1118 60.35 -31.21 31.62
N THR A 1119 61.06 -31.15 32.74
CA THR A 1119 61.94 -30.07 33.23
C THR A 1119 61.29 -28.89 33.98
N GLY A 1120 61.91 -28.51 35.10
CA GLY A 1120 61.51 -27.35 35.90
C GLY A 1120 61.81 -25.99 35.24
N GLU A 1121 62.60 -25.98 34.17
CA GLU A 1121 62.91 -24.79 33.38
C GLU A 1121 61.74 -24.42 32.45
N ASP A 1122 61.07 -25.41 31.87
CA ASP A 1122 59.85 -25.22 31.06
C ASP A 1122 58.65 -24.79 31.92
N ILE A 1123 58.55 -25.30 33.16
CA ILE A 1123 57.54 -24.86 34.14
C ILE A 1123 57.77 -23.40 34.49
N ASN A 1124 59.00 -22.98 34.82
CA ASN A 1124 59.27 -21.58 35.14
C ASN A 1124 59.08 -20.64 33.95
N LYS A 1125 59.40 -21.07 32.72
CA LYS A 1125 59.18 -20.29 31.50
C LYS A 1125 57.69 -20.12 31.19
N PHE A 1126 56.89 -21.18 31.38
CA PHE A 1126 55.43 -21.19 31.25
C PHE A 1126 54.73 -20.38 32.35
N THR A 1127 55.16 -20.53 33.61
CA THR A 1127 54.62 -19.77 34.75
C THR A 1127 54.95 -18.28 34.67
N ASN A 1128 56.16 -17.91 34.23
CA ASN A 1128 56.53 -16.50 34.01
C ASN A 1128 55.83 -15.86 32.80
N THR A 1129 55.41 -16.65 31.80
CA THR A 1129 54.54 -16.12 30.74
C THR A 1129 53.10 -15.94 31.22
N LEU A 1130 52.60 -16.81 32.11
CA LEU A 1130 51.23 -16.76 32.64
C LEU A 1130 50.92 -15.55 33.54
N SER A 1131 51.92 -14.95 34.20
CA SER A 1131 51.74 -13.84 35.15
C SER A 1131 51.18 -12.52 34.58
N TYR A 1132 50.91 -12.45 33.27
CA TYR A 1132 50.33 -11.29 32.59
C TYR A 1132 48.96 -11.56 31.95
N TYR A 1133 48.30 -12.69 32.24
CA TYR A 1133 47.07 -13.11 31.56
C TYR A 1133 45.84 -13.13 32.47
N GLU A 1134 45.04 -12.07 32.41
CA GLU A 1134 43.58 -12.17 32.60
C GLU A 1134 42.88 -11.70 31.32
N PRO A 1135 42.48 -12.66 30.48
CA PRO A 1135 41.19 -12.54 29.83
C PRO A 1135 40.35 -13.80 30.11
N PHE A 1136 39.25 -13.60 30.83
CA PHE A 1136 37.96 -14.31 30.70
C PHE A 1136 37.90 -15.85 30.81
N ASP A 1137 38.73 -16.51 31.62
CA ASP A 1137 38.54 -17.95 31.87
C ASP A 1137 37.33 -18.19 32.81
N ILE A 1138 36.12 -18.31 32.23
CA ILE A 1138 34.90 -18.62 33.00
C ILE A 1138 34.54 -20.09 32.77
N GLU A 1139 34.75 -20.91 33.80
CA GLU A 1139 34.37 -22.32 33.76
C GLU A 1139 32.85 -22.49 33.88
N ILE A 1140 32.25 -23.19 32.91
CA ILE A 1140 30.87 -23.68 32.98
C ILE A 1140 30.93 -25.17 33.34
N VAL A 1141 30.41 -25.53 34.52
CA VAL A 1141 30.35 -26.92 34.99
C VAL A 1141 29.27 -27.66 34.20
N THR A 1142 29.66 -28.54 33.29
CA THR A 1142 28.75 -29.52 32.69
C THR A 1142 28.40 -30.58 33.75
N GLN A 1143 27.11 -30.83 33.98
CA GLN A 1143 26.67 -31.86 34.91
C GLN A 1143 27.22 -33.23 34.47
N ALA A 1144 27.95 -33.90 35.36
CA ALA A 1144 28.31 -35.30 35.17
C ALA A 1144 27.02 -36.14 35.12
N ARG A 1145 26.89 -37.01 34.10
CA ARG A 1145 25.81 -37.99 34.00
C ARG A 1145 25.78 -38.84 35.27
N THR A 1146 24.72 -38.69 36.06
CA THR A 1146 24.39 -39.68 37.08
C THR A 1146 23.71 -40.85 36.39
N ASN A 1147 24.35 -42.02 36.41
CA ASN A 1147 23.72 -43.28 36.02
C ASN A 1147 22.60 -43.58 37.02
N LYS A 1148 21.38 -43.14 36.71
CA LYS A 1148 20.17 -43.63 37.40
C LYS A 1148 19.94 -45.07 36.96
N VAL A 1149 20.24 -46.01 37.86
CA VAL A 1149 19.79 -47.40 37.76
C VAL A 1149 18.27 -47.43 37.98
N THR A 1150 17.61 -48.18 37.12
CA THR A 1150 16.17 -48.48 37.07
C THR A 1150 15.64 -48.88 38.45
N GLY A 1151 14.56 -48.23 38.89
CA GLY A 1151 13.93 -48.50 40.18
C GLY A 1151 13.26 -49.87 40.21
N THR A 1152 13.57 -50.66 41.24
CA THR A 1152 12.76 -51.80 41.70
C THR A 1152 11.80 -51.32 42.80
N GLN A 1153 10.61 -51.92 42.84
CA GLN A 1153 9.45 -51.64 43.70
C GLN A 1153 9.74 -51.40 45.20
N PRO A 1154 8.81 -50.72 45.92
CA PRO A 1154 8.99 -50.28 47.30
C PRO A 1154 8.69 -51.38 48.33
N ALA A 1155 9.47 -51.37 49.42
CA ALA A 1155 9.30 -52.18 50.63
C ALA A 1155 9.45 -51.26 51.89
N PRO A 1156 8.90 -51.64 53.06
CA PRO A 1156 8.24 -50.75 54.04
C PRO A 1156 9.19 -50.01 55.02
N PRO A 1157 8.68 -49.11 55.89
CA PRO A 1157 9.51 -48.26 56.73
C PRO A 1157 10.20 -49.06 57.83
N SER A 1158 11.48 -48.78 58.06
CA SER A 1158 12.28 -49.35 59.16
C SER A 1158 12.62 -48.29 60.22
N PRO A 1159 12.88 -48.73 61.47
CA PRO A 1159 12.67 -47.96 62.68
C PRO A 1159 13.93 -47.23 63.19
N VAL A 1160 13.68 -46.35 64.16
CA VAL A 1160 14.65 -45.54 64.93
C VAL A 1160 15.71 -46.43 65.61
N LEU A 1161 16.99 -46.04 65.54
CA LEU A 1161 18.10 -46.63 66.31
C LEU A 1161 18.95 -45.53 67.01
N PRO A 1162 19.68 -45.88 68.10
CA PRO A 1162 20.06 -44.98 69.20
C PRO A 1162 21.55 -44.55 69.24
N GLU A 1163 21.90 -43.76 70.26
CA GLU A 1163 23.18 -43.05 70.52
C GLU A 1163 24.47 -43.91 70.56
N PRO A 1164 25.67 -43.32 70.32
CA PRO A 1164 26.92 -44.05 70.13
C PRO A 1164 27.83 -44.13 71.38
N THR A 1165 28.63 -45.20 71.48
CA THR A 1165 29.66 -45.43 72.51
C THR A 1165 31.08 -45.10 71.99
N LEU A 1166 31.95 -44.59 72.88
CA LEU A 1166 33.33 -44.11 72.66
C LEU A 1166 34.33 -45.20 72.19
N ALA A 1167 35.09 -44.92 71.12
CA ALA A 1167 36.18 -45.76 70.60
C ALA A 1167 37.57 -45.19 70.98
N ARG A 1168 38.57 -46.05 71.18
CA ARG A 1168 39.99 -45.68 71.44
C ARG A 1168 40.63 -45.02 70.22
N ASP A 1169 41.39 -43.95 70.46
CA ASP A 1169 42.06 -43.18 69.41
C ASP A 1169 43.20 -43.98 68.74
N LYS A 1170 43.19 -43.97 67.40
CA LYS A 1170 44.09 -44.66 66.47
C LYS A 1170 45.23 -43.76 65.96
N PHE A 1171 45.08 -42.44 66.04
CA PHE A 1171 46.08 -41.45 65.61
C PHE A 1171 46.17 -40.30 66.62
N GLU A 1172 47.36 -39.72 66.80
CA GLU A 1172 47.53 -38.50 67.60
C GLU A 1172 47.31 -37.27 66.71
N ALA A 1173 46.67 -36.22 67.23
CA ALA A 1173 46.32 -35.01 66.48
C ALA A 1173 46.70 -33.74 67.26
N ASP A 1174 47.65 -32.98 66.70
CA ASP A 1174 48.26 -31.77 67.28
C ASP A 1174 48.03 -30.53 66.41
N THR A 1175 48.28 -29.35 66.96
CA THR A 1175 48.17 -28.05 66.28
C THR A 1175 49.54 -27.37 66.15
N SER A 1176 49.83 -26.81 64.98
CA SER A 1176 51.03 -25.99 64.78
C SER A 1176 50.86 -24.60 65.43
N PRO A 1177 51.95 -23.88 65.75
CA PRO A 1177 51.87 -22.52 66.25
C PRO A 1177 51.15 -21.54 65.30
N LEU A 1178 51.23 -21.79 63.98
CA LEU A 1178 50.53 -21.01 62.97
C LEU A 1178 49.01 -21.24 63.05
N ALA A 1179 48.58 -22.50 63.20
CA ALA A 1179 47.17 -22.85 63.35
C ALA A 1179 46.58 -22.29 64.65
N GLU A 1180 47.32 -22.37 65.77
CA GLU A 1180 46.90 -21.77 67.04
C GLU A 1180 46.78 -20.24 66.96
N THR A 1181 47.72 -19.59 66.27
CA THR A 1181 47.65 -18.14 66.03
C THR A 1181 46.44 -17.77 65.17
N GLN A 1182 46.12 -18.58 64.14
CA GLN A 1182 44.95 -18.36 63.29
C GLN A 1182 43.62 -18.60 64.03
N MET A 1183 43.57 -19.59 64.93
CA MET A 1183 42.38 -19.92 65.72
C MET A 1183 42.15 -19.00 66.93
N SER A 1184 43.15 -18.18 67.29
CA SER A 1184 43.07 -17.20 68.39
C SER A 1184 42.66 -15.80 67.96
N TYR A 1185 42.53 -15.53 66.65
CA TYR A 1185 41.97 -14.27 66.17
C TYR A 1185 40.48 -14.13 66.55
N ALA A 1186 40.08 -12.93 66.99
CA ALA A 1186 38.73 -12.65 67.47
C ALA A 1186 37.61 -12.81 66.40
N ASN A 1187 37.99 -12.82 65.13
CA ASN A 1187 37.10 -13.02 63.98
C ASN A 1187 37.07 -14.48 63.46
N PHE A 1188 37.70 -15.43 64.16
CA PHE A 1188 37.62 -16.84 63.82
C PHE A 1188 36.25 -17.41 64.28
N PRO A 1189 35.38 -17.88 63.36
CA PRO A 1189 34.01 -18.25 63.73
C PRO A 1189 33.96 -19.52 64.60
N GLU A 1190 33.07 -19.54 65.60
CA GLU A 1190 32.95 -20.68 66.51
C GLU A 1190 32.52 -21.98 65.79
N THR A 1191 31.79 -21.86 64.68
CA THR A 1191 31.43 -23.00 63.81
C THR A 1191 32.64 -23.61 63.11
N ALA A 1192 33.65 -22.82 62.73
CA ALA A 1192 34.91 -23.34 62.21
C ALA A 1192 35.73 -24.02 63.31
N ARG A 1193 35.72 -23.47 64.53
CA ARG A 1193 36.41 -24.08 65.66
C ARG A 1193 35.82 -25.45 65.99
N ALA A 1194 34.49 -25.54 66.07
CA ALA A 1194 33.77 -26.79 66.24
C ALA A 1194 34.06 -27.80 65.12
N LYS A 1195 34.07 -27.35 63.85
CA LYS A 1195 34.36 -28.24 62.72
C LYS A 1195 35.80 -28.74 62.72
N THR A 1196 36.74 -27.92 63.15
CA THR A 1196 38.16 -28.31 63.27
C THR A 1196 38.34 -29.38 64.34
N MET A 1197 37.69 -29.21 65.49
CA MET A 1197 37.70 -30.21 66.56
C MET A 1197 37.07 -31.52 66.10
N GLU A 1198 35.93 -31.46 65.38
CA GLU A 1198 35.30 -32.65 64.78
C GLU A 1198 36.23 -33.37 63.79
N ILE A 1199 37.00 -32.64 62.98
CA ILE A 1199 37.99 -33.23 62.07
C ILE A 1199 39.11 -33.90 62.86
N MET A 1200 39.63 -33.26 63.89
CA MET A 1200 40.69 -33.84 64.73
C MET A 1200 40.20 -35.08 65.48
N ASP A 1201 38.96 -35.09 65.98
CA ASP A 1201 38.37 -36.27 66.63
C ASP A 1201 38.09 -37.39 65.64
N ASN A 1202 37.70 -37.08 64.40
CA ASN A 1202 37.59 -38.06 63.32
C ASN A 1202 38.95 -38.66 62.96
N ILE A 1203 40.01 -37.84 62.90
CA ILE A 1203 41.39 -38.30 62.69
C ILE A 1203 41.79 -39.21 63.84
N ARG A 1204 41.60 -38.78 65.10
CA ARG A 1204 41.84 -39.61 66.29
C ARG A 1204 41.09 -40.94 66.22
N ALA A 1205 39.82 -40.94 65.81
CA ALA A 1205 39.02 -42.16 65.60
C ALA A 1205 39.41 -42.98 64.35
N GLY A 1206 40.46 -42.60 63.61
CA GLY A 1206 40.96 -43.32 62.44
C GLY A 1206 40.27 -43.02 61.11
N ARG A 1207 39.34 -42.06 61.10
CA ARG A 1207 38.55 -41.63 59.93
C ARG A 1207 39.25 -40.46 59.23
N VAL A 1208 40.27 -40.79 58.45
CA VAL A 1208 41.12 -39.81 57.76
C VAL A 1208 40.74 -39.63 56.29
N THR A 1209 40.88 -38.42 55.77
CA THR A 1209 40.71 -38.13 54.34
C THR A 1209 41.81 -38.76 53.50
N THR A 1210 41.47 -39.23 52.30
CA THR A 1210 42.44 -39.73 51.30
C THR A 1210 43.00 -38.62 50.41
N LYS A 1211 42.49 -37.39 50.53
CA LYS A 1211 42.83 -36.26 49.67
C LYS A 1211 44.14 -35.59 50.11
N LYS A 1212 45.26 -36.09 49.57
CA LYS A 1212 46.63 -35.57 49.81
C LYS A 1212 47.12 -34.75 48.61
N ILE A 1213 47.58 -33.53 48.84
CA ILE A 1213 48.15 -32.63 47.82
C ILE A 1213 49.35 -31.92 48.45
N ASN A 1214 50.51 -31.96 47.79
CA ASN A 1214 51.76 -31.33 48.25
C ASN A 1214 52.14 -31.67 49.71
N GLN A 1215 52.20 -32.95 50.05
CA GLN A 1215 52.51 -33.51 51.37
C GLN A 1215 51.46 -33.30 52.48
N TYR A 1216 50.49 -32.40 52.30
CA TYR A 1216 49.40 -32.15 53.23
C TYR A 1216 48.09 -32.85 52.86
N TYR A 1217 47.29 -33.17 53.88
CA TYR A 1217 45.95 -33.74 53.80
C TYR A 1217 44.92 -32.65 54.06
N TRP A 1218 43.94 -32.56 53.17
CA TRP A 1218 43.06 -31.39 53.10
C TRP A 1218 41.64 -31.72 53.53
N TYR A 1219 41.10 -30.91 54.45
CA TYR A 1219 39.72 -30.98 54.90
C TYR A 1219 38.97 -29.68 54.56
N ASP A 1220 37.76 -29.83 54.03
CA ASP A 1220 36.92 -28.70 53.60
C ASP A 1220 36.16 -28.08 54.78
N MET A 1221 36.21 -26.75 54.93
CA MET A 1221 35.60 -26.01 56.06
C MET A 1221 34.26 -25.34 55.69
N ALA A 1222 33.37 -26.09 55.03
CA ALA A 1222 32.28 -25.58 54.19
C ALA A 1222 31.12 -24.79 54.86
N GLN A 1223 31.17 -24.44 56.15
CA GLN A 1223 30.07 -23.74 56.84
C GLN A 1223 30.55 -22.55 57.67
N LEU A 1224 30.85 -21.45 56.99
CA LEU A 1224 31.28 -20.21 57.64
C LEU A 1224 30.40 -18.98 57.37
N SER A 1225 29.49 -19.00 56.38
CA SER A 1225 28.37 -18.03 56.24
C SER A 1225 27.23 -18.61 55.39
N PRO A 1226 25.94 -18.31 55.67
CA PRO A 1226 24.83 -18.71 54.80
C PRO A 1226 24.82 -17.87 53.51
N GLY A 1227 24.89 -18.52 52.34
CA GLY A 1227 24.73 -17.88 51.03
C GLY A 1227 25.98 -17.84 50.13
N SER A 1228 27.15 -18.24 50.62
CA SER A 1228 28.33 -18.45 49.75
C SER A 1228 28.40 -19.90 49.26
N GLY A 1229 28.54 -20.09 47.95
CA GLY A 1229 28.76 -21.39 47.33
C GLY A 1229 30.08 -22.05 47.79
N ARG A 1230 30.20 -23.36 47.55
CA ARG A 1230 31.24 -24.28 48.06
C ARG A 1230 32.66 -23.66 48.22
N GLY A 1231 33.10 -23.53 49.47
CA GLY A 1231 34.45 -23.90 49.93
C GLY A 1231 35.60 -22.90 49.72
N ALA A 1232 35.50 -21.70 50.29
CA ALA A 1232 36.62 -20.75 50.26
C ALA A 1232 37.84 -21.21 51.10
N TRP A 1233 37.65 -22.04 52.15
CA TRP A 1233 38.71 -22.36 53.10
C TRP A 1233 38.92 -23.86 53.31
N ARG A 1234 40.19 -24.27 53.49
CA ARG A 1234 40.58 -25.64 53.82
C ARG A 1234 41.59 -25.70 54.97
N ALA A 1235 41.45 -26.72 55.80
CA ALA A 1235 42.43 -27.06 56.83
C ALA A 1235 43.47 -28.04 56.26
N ALA A 1236 44.75 -27.71 56.44
CA ALA A 1236 45.87 -28.53 55.98
C ALA A 1236 46.50 -29.30 57.14
N PHE A 1237 46.49 -30.63 57.06
CA PHE A 1237 47.14 -31.49 58.04
C PHE A 1237 48.37 -32.16 57.45
N GLU A 1238 49.49 -32.12 58.15
CA GLU A 1238 50.66 -32.92 57.82
C GLU A 1238 50.64 -34.20 58.65
N ARG A 1239 50.95 -35.34 58.02
CA ARG A 1239 51.06 -36.61 58.74
C ARG A 1239 52.51 -37.05 58.78
N GLN A 1240 53.03 -37.25 59.99
CA GLN A 1240 54.33 -37.85 60.25
C GLN A 1240 54.14 -39.07 61.17
N GLY A 1241 54.25 -40.27 60.60
CA GLY A 1241 53.94 -41.51 61.32
C GLY A 1241 52.44 -41.62 61.68
N ASP A 1242 52.14 -41.84 62.95
CA ASP A 1242 50.77 -41.90 63.48
C ASP A 1242 50.27 -40.55 64.05
N THR A 1243 51.11 -39.51 63.96
CA THR A 1243 50.79 -38.14 64.40
C THR A 1243 50.38 -37.27 63.20
N TRP A 1244 49.30 -36.52 63.38
CA TRP A 1244 48.73 -35.58 62.42
C TRP A 1244 48.76 -34.16 62.99
N THR A 1245 49.50 -33.26 62.36
CA THR A 1245 49.62 -31.87 62.82
C THR A 1245 48.83 -30.95 61.90
N LEU A 1246 47.88 -30.18 62.44
CA LEU A 1246 47.21 -29.10 61.72
C LEU A 1246 48.22 -27.97 61.47
N GLN A 1247 48.59 -27.75 60.22
CA GLN A 1247 49.58 -26.76 59.85
C GLN A 1247 49.00 -25.35 59.70
N GLY A 1248 47.72 -25.23 59.33
CA GLY A 1248 47.02 -23.96 59.23
C GLY A 1248 45.83 -24.00 58.28
N PHE A 1249 45.14 -22.87 58.14
CA PHE A 1249 44.01 -22.67 57.25
C PHE A 1249 44.44 -21.89 56.01
N TYR A 1250 43.94 -22.31 54.85
CA TYR A 1250 44.31 -21.75 53.55
C TYR A 1250 43.06 -21.43 52.73
N ASP A 1251 43.13 -20.31 52.00
CA ASP A 1251 42.14 -19.98 50.99
C ASP A 1251 42.42 -20.80 49.72
N TYR A 1252 41.44 -21.60 49.30
CA TYR A 1252 41.55 -22.48 48.15
C TYR A 1252 41.72 -21.73 46.82
N HIS A 1253 41.23 -20.49 46.72
CA HIS A 1253 41.28 -19.69 45.50
C HIS A 1253 42.61 -18.95 45.34
N VAL A 1254 43.31 -18.65 46.44
CA VAL A 1254 44.53 -17.82 46.42
C VAL A 1254 45.80 -18.58 46.86
N ASN A 1255 45.67 -19.81 47.38
CA ASN A 1255 46.79 -20.68 47.78
C ASN A 1255 47.80 -20.01 48.74
N LYS A 1256 47.31 -19.11 49.59
CA LYS A 1256 48.08 -18.41 50.63
C LYS A 1256 47.56 -18.77 52.02
N PRO A 1257 48.40 -18.73 53.07
CA PRO A 1257 47.91 -18.83 54.45
C PRO A 1257 46.83 -17.78 54.68
N ALA A 1258 45.76 -18.15 55.37
CA ALA A 1258 44.72 -17.24 55.79
C ALA A 1258 45.32 -16.06 56.57
N THR A 1259 45.48 -14.90 55.94
CA THR A 1259 45.94 -13.67 56.58
C THR A 1259 44.85 -12.63 56.52
N VAL A 1260 44.13 -12.48 57.64
CA VAL A 1260 43.21 -11.40 57.99
C VAL A 1260 41.84 -11.44 57.30
N TRP A 1261 40.79 -11.64 58.10
CA TRP A 1261 39.39 -11.50 57.68
C TRP A 1261 38.98 -10.02 57.69
N GLY A 1262 38.87 -9.43 56.50
CA GLY A 1262 38.26 -8.12 56.31
C GLY A 1262 38.29 -7.66 54.85
N GLY A 1263 37.11 -7.35 54.30
CA GLY A 1263 36.92 -6.59 53.05
C GLY A 1263 36.88 -7.41 51.78
#